data_AF-A0A5M3MMM1-F1
#
_entry.id   AF-A0A5M3MMM1-F1
#
_cell.length_a   1.000
_cell.length_b   1.000
_cell.length_c   1.000
_cell.angle_alpha   90.00
_cell.angle_beta   90.00
_cell.angle_gamma   90.00
#
_symmetry.space_group_name_H-M   'P 1'
#
loop_
_entity.id
_entity.type
_entity.pdbx_description
1 polymer ?
#
loop_
_entity_poly.entity_id
_entity_poly.type
_entity_poly.pdbx_seq_one_letter_code
_entity_poly.pdbx_strand_id
1 'polypeptide(L)'
;MDIDDFSEGSRSFSSAVPPSTSATPGSPGTATPPPTLTFIDRTESRVFSRSGHIPRVANPAHSGYASDTTASQYDVDEDDEDDAVEETMEMKARNVLKQVRDEFYAWEPVASRATLRSLVPSEPRPLTEGEAEEMSDLLAALERGPTWAHLDSGSDMDDDADDDSPKVRVTRISSSGQERSRTVRCEVINVTAIEPHPPYESCTPSSRSIRMLEADKTTLRFIPYADQKDFPIRKVLNDKNWETWAWEGDFDPDHEMIQIEAARRLVSQYGLTINEIDNLKVFDKELRNPLFNNTGLLHDISQRDQLYWPGSFREQPHEHVLPESFAPGEEDEVARHKSVLSVQCPNPNCAGLLCHEHYYPYPGIIPIRRPKLTSQQLLQLPGRPCGDQCFRLVEDIIAYETINPDQPDDLQAHCEAILKQFPDSLPCDLVLLTDLPCREIYAQRLDVFRDDGIENEDDMINTRKRKHQKGEFKDRFEYKPSQPCAHSGPCTEETCSCAKAKLHCQLSCSCGVQCWRQRKGCKCPRGKNSCRTSKCACFKASRECMPGICGRCDAKGATSRPCRNTVVQRGEGKDIEIKRGTWGLGAFARQRIRRHEYLGDYTGVRMFTSEADRDEAVRNHTGLNYLFEFDVNGTTAEDGESIDAHRVGNFTRFLNHADDDGQNVDVRPMVVNGDPRIALFAQRDIKAGEELFLSYGEKYWTEGQDSNEDEDGRGGDADDEADRSHT
;
A
#
# COMPACT_ATOMS: atom_id res chain seq x y z
N MET A 1 -67.39 5.59 20.69
CA MET A 1 -67.71 4.29 21.34
C MET A 1 -66.52 3.41 21.04
N ASP A 2 -65.47 3.29 21.85
CA ASP A 2 -65.19 3.72 23.22
C ASP A 2 -63.70 4.08 23.38
N ILE A 3 -63.38 4.68 24.51
CA ILE A 3 -62.20 5.51 24.86
C ILE A 3 -61.04 4.68 25.47
N ASP A 4 -59.82 5.05 25.04
CA ASP A 4 -58.45 5.10 25.63
C ASP A 4 -57.95 4.26 26.84
N ASP A 5 -56.71 3.79 26.62
CA ASP A 5 -55.47 3.72 27.45
C ASP A 5 -55.46 3.22 28.91
N PHE A 6 -54.52 2.31 29.24
CA PHE A 6 -53.25 2.63 29.94
C PHE A 6 -52.33 1.40 30.18
N SER A 7 -51.03 1.59 29.86
CA SER A 7 -49.80 1.18 30.59
C SER A 7 -49.16 -0.23 30.58
N GLU A 8 -47.81 -0.17 30.47
CA GLU A 8 -46.73 -1.08 30.95
C GLU A 8 -46.52 -2.42 30.20
N GLY A 9 -45.32 -2.87 29.82
CA GLY A 9 -43.94 -2.44 29.99
C GLY A 9 -43.00 -3.61 29.62
N SER A 10 -41.87 -3.30 28.96
CA SER A 10 -40.66 -4.14 28.79
C SER A 10 -40.73 -5.45 27.97
N ARG A 11 -39.90 -5.53 26.91
CA ARG A 11 -39.03 -6.68 26.61
C ARG A 11 -37.99 -6.34 25.53
N SER A 12 -36.75 -6.59 25.90
CA SER A 12 -35.49 -6.51 25.16
C SER A 12 -35.47 -7.39 23.91
N PHE A 13 -34.95 -6.88 22.79
CA PHE A 13 -34.63 -7.68 21.60
C PHE A 13 -33.15 -8.07 21.58
N SER A 14 -32.94 -9.38 21.60
CA SER A 14 -31.69 -10.12 21.47
C SER A 14 -31.19 -10.11 20.02
N SER A 15 -29.93 -9.73 19.77
CA SER A 15 -29.26 -10.00 18.49
C SER A 15 -28.69 -11.43 18.49
N ALA A 16 -29.20 -12.27 17.61
CA ALA A 16 -28.72 -13.63 17.43
C ALA A 16 -27.39 -13.65 16.66
N VAL A 17 -26.36 -14.20 17.30
CA VAL A 17 -25.09 -14.64 16.71
C VAL A 17 -25.25 -16.13 16.34
N PRO A 18 -24.81 -16.61 15.17
CA PRO A 18 -24.88 -18.04 14.85
C PRO A 18 -23.89 -18.86 15.70
N PRO A 19 -24.25 -20.08 16.14
CA PRO A 19 -23.45 -20.82 17.12
C PRO A 19 -22.21 -21.47 16.50
N SER A 20 -21.09 -21.32 17.20
CA SER A 20 -19.88 -22.13 17.06
C SER A 20 -20.10 -23.50 17.72
N THR A 21 -19.94 -24.57 16.94
CA THR A 21 -19.95 -25.93 17.49
C THR A 21 -18.57 -26.27 18.06
N SER A 22 -18.50 -26.35 19.38
CA SER A 22 -17.38 -26.92 20.12
C SER A 22 -17.61 -28.43 20.29
N ALA A 23 -16.72 -29.25 19.72
CA ALA A 23 -16.66 -30.68 20.00
C ALA A 23 -15.39 -30.97 20.80
N THR A 24 -15.56 -31.56 21.98
CA THR A 24 -14.52 -32.07 22.88
C THR A 24 -13.72 -33.22 22.24
N PRO A 25 -12.40 -33.35 22.52
CA PRO A 25 -11.56 -34.39 21.92
C PRO A 25 -11.72 -35.75 22.62
N GLY A 26 -12.09 -36.77 21.84
CA GLY A 26 -11.99 -38.18 22.20
C GLY A 26 -10.59 -38.74 21.87
N SER A 27 -10.14 -39.71 22.65
CA SER A 27 -8.81 -40.34 22.61
C SER A 27 -8.42 -40.93 21.23
N PRO A 28 -7.12 -40.95 20.88
CA PRO A 28 -6.66 -41.31 19.54
C PRO A 28 -6.67 -42.83 19.31
N GLY A 29 -7.51 -43.28 18.38
CA GLY A 29 -7.36 -44.56 17.71
C GLY A 29 -6.30 -44.46 16.61
N THR A 30 -5.41 -45.44 16.55
CA THR A 30 -4.36 -45.59 15.53
C THR A 30 -4.94 -45.67 14.13
N ALA A 31 -4.80 -44.59 13.36
CA ALA A 31 -5.04 -44.57 11.92
C ALA A 31 -3.72 -44.24 11.20
N THR A 32 -3.29 -45.15 10.33
CA THR A 32 -2.13 -45.03 9.44
C THR A 32 -2.26 -43.81 8.52
N PRO A 33 -1.20 -43.00 8.34
CA PRO A 33 -1.23 -41.85 7.44
C PRO A 33 -1.27 -42.29 5.96
N PRO A 34 -1.96 -41.53 5.08
CA PRO A 34 -1.86 -41.73 3.64
C PRO A 34 -0.47 -41.33 3.13
N PRO A 35 0.02 -41.94 2.03
CA PRO A 35 1.37 -41.69 1.53
C PRO A 35 1.54 -40.24 1.09
N THR A 36 2.61 -39.62 1.60
CA THR A 36 3.07 -38.29 1.22
C THR A 36 3.59 -38.33 -0.21
N LEU A 37 2.98 -37.55 -1.11
CA LEU A 37 3.55 -37.26 -2.43
C LEU A 37 4.72 -36.29 -2.24
N THR A 38 5.93 -36.82 -2.20
CA THR A 38 7.17 -36.06 -2.31
C THR A 38 7.33 -35.57 -3.75
N PHE A 39 7.27 -34.25 -3.94
CA PHE A 39 7.77 -33.62 -5.17
C PHE A 39 9.29 -33.78 -5.21
N ILE A 40 9.77 -34.63 -6.12
CA ILE A 40 11.19 -34.70 -6.47
C ILE A 40 11.47 -33.51 -7.39
N ASP A 41 12.12 -32.49 -6.84
CA ASP A 41 12.73 -31.42 -7.62
C ASP A 41 13.86 -32.02 -8.46
N ARG A 42 13.63 -32.19 -9.77
CA ARG A 42 14.67 -32.55 -10.75
C ARG A 42 15.13 -31.29 -11.45
N THR A 43 15.96 -30.50 -10.78
CA THR A 43 16.83 -29.53 -11.45
C THR A 43 17.98 -30.29 -12.11
N GLU A 44 17.76 -30.82 -13.31
CA GLU A 44 18.87 -31.12 -14.21
C GLU A 44 19.46 -29.79 -14.70
N SER A 45 20.58 -29.39 -14.09
CA SER A 45 21.46 -28.35 -14.59
C SER A 45 22.02 -28.75 -15.96
N ARG A 46 21.31 -28.41 -17.03
CA ARG A 46 21.87 -28.40 -18.39
C ARG A 46 22.67 -27.11 -18.58
N VAL A 47 23.98 -27.24 -18.46
CA VAL A 47 24.95 -26.25 -18.94
C VAL A 47 24.75 -26.08 -20.45
N PHE A 48 24.08 -25.01 -20.87
CA PHE A 48 24.07 -24.57 -22.26
C PHE A 48 25.37 -23.84 -22.56
N SER A 49 26.37 -24.56 -23.05
CA SER A 49 27.45 -23.94 -23.82
C SER A 49 26.92 -23.63 -25.23
N ARG A 50 26.48 -22.39 -25.47
CA ARG A 50 26.33 -21.86 -26.83
C ARG A 50 27.05 -20.52 -26.95
N SER A 51 28.20 -20.59 -27.58
CA SER A 51 28.85 -19.49 -28.29
C SER A 51 27.86 -18.87 -29.28
N GLY A 52 27.32 -17.70 -28.93
CA GLY A 52 26.54 -16.86 -29.81
C GLY A 52 26.71 -15.42 -29.35
N HIS A 53 27.46 -14.63 -30.12
CA HIS A 53 27.60 -13.19 -29.92
C HIS A 53 26.23 -12.53 -29.81
N ILE A 54 25.90 -12.02 -28.62
CA ILE A 54 24.95 -10.91 -28.47
C ILE A 54 25.76 -9.64 -28.80
N PRO A 55 25.37 -8.83 -29.79
CA PRO A 55 26.09 -7.60 -30.09
C PRO A 55 25.97 -6.66 -28.89
N ARG A 56 27.11 -6.19 -28.37
CA ARG A 56 27.17 -4.97 -27.57
C ARG A 56 26.61 -3.83 -28.43
N VAL A 57 25.37 -3.44 -28.18
CA VAL A 57 24.83 -2.18 -28.73
C VAL A 57 25.49 -1.05 -27.94
N ALA A 58 26.22 -0.20 -28.65
CA ALA A 58 26.87 0.97 -28.09
C ALA A 58 25.81 1.95 -27.57
N ASN A 59 26.03 2.44 -26.35
CA ASN A 59 25.29 3.55 -25.76
C ASN A 59 25.28 4.77 -26.70
N PRO A 60 24.11 5.39 -26.97
CA PRO A 60 24.08 6.79 -27.32
C PRO A 60 24.51 7.58 -26.08
N ALA A 61 25.46 8.49 -26.29
CA ALA A 61 26.01 9.39 -25.28
C ALA A 61 24.90 10.06 -24.47
N HIS A 62 24.96 9.92 -23.14
CA HIS A 62 24.29 10.83 -22.23
C HIS A 62 24.91 12.22 -22.41
N SER A 63 24.10 13.16 -22.86
CA SER A 63 24.36 14.59 -22.76
C SER A 63 24.59 14.96 -21.30
N GLY A 64 25.76 15.51 -21.01
CA GLY A 64 26.21 15.85 -19.68
C GLY A 64 25.31 16.85 -18.96
N TYR A 65 24.95 16.52 -17.73
CA TYR A 65 24.84 17.52 -16.68
C TYR A 65 26.26 17.98 -16.37
N ALA A 66 26.57 19.20 -16.81
CA ALA A 66 27.78 19.91 -16.46
C ALA A 66 27.78 20.14 -14.94
N SER A 67 28.62 19.40 -14.23
CA SER A 67 29.19 19.88 -12.98
C SER A 67 30.13 21.02 -13.34
N ASP A 68 29.80 22.23 -12.91
CA ASP A 68 30.73 23.36 -12.87
C ASP A 68 31.92 22.99 -11.98
N THR A 69 32.94 22.41 -12.58
CA THR A 69 34.29 22.35 -12.01
C THR A 69 34.96 23.68 -12.29
N THR A 70 34.81 24.66 -11.39
CA THR A 70 35.77 25.75 -11.30
C THR A 70 37.08 25.16 -10.78
N ALA A 71 37.97 24.85 -11.71
CA ALA A 71 39.37 24.63 -11.43
C ALA A 71 39.97 25.96 -10.93
N SER A 72 40.10 26.10 -9.61
CA SER A 72 41.01 27.06 -9.01
C SER A 72 42.42 26.46 -9.11
N GLN A 73 43.21 26.96 -10.06
CA GLN A 73 44.65 26.81 -10.04
C GLN A 73 45.16 27.38 -8.71
N TYR A 74 45.70 26.52 -7.85
CA TYR A 74 46.57 26.95 -6.77
C TYR A 74 47.99 26.91 -7.33
N ASP A 75 48.62 28.09 -7.38
CA ASP A 75 50.03 28.25 -7.64
C ASP A 75 50.85 27.48 -6.58
N VAL A 76 51.92 26.86 -7.06
CA VAL A 76 52.93 26.21 -6.23
C VAL A 76 53.79 27.32 -5.64
N ASP A 77 53.52 27.69 -4.39
CA ASP A 77 54.51 28.35 -3.54
C ASP A 77 55.07 27.28 -2.59
N GLU A 78 56.33 26.91 -2.83
CA GLU A 78 57.19 26.22 -1.89
C GLU A 78 57.44 27.17 -0.71
N ASP A 79 56.81 26.92 0.44
CA ASP A 79 57.35 27.29 1.75
C ASP A 79 56.81 26.32 2.81
N ASP A 80 57.75 25.72 3.53
CA ASP A 80 57.59 24.77 4.62
C ASP A 80 56.72 25.33 5.77
N GLU A 81 55.74 24.56 6.26
CA GLU A 81 55.41 24.47 7.69
C GLU A 81 54.50 23.24 7.96
N ASP A 82 55.00 22.32 8.79
CA ASP A 82 54.29 21.14 9.32
C ASP A 82 53.09 21.56 10.19
N ASP A 83 51.91 21.73 9.59
CA ASP A 83 50.65 21.84 10.33
C ASP A 83 49.83 20.56 10.17
N ALA A 84 49.72 19.79 11.26
CA ALA A 84 48.89 18.60 11.35
C ALA A 84 47.42 18.95 11.07
N VAL A 85 46.92 18.56 9.89
CA VAL A 85 45.51 18.72 9.53
C VAL A 85 44.65 17.90 10.50
N GLU A 86 43.88 18.59 11.33
CA GLU A 86 43.00 17.96 12.32
C GLU A 86 41.93 17.12 11.60
N GLU A 87 41.94 15.79 11.82
CA GLU A 87 41.08 14.85 11.10
C GLU A 87 39.59 15.09 11.43
N THR A 88 38.80 15.44 10.40
CA THR A 88 37.35 15.69 10.53
C THR A 88 36.59 14.44 10.95
N MET A 89 35.43 14.61 11.60
CA MET A 89 34.62 13.47 12.05
C MET A 89 34.07 12.65 10.88
N GLU A 90 33.81 13.28 9.73
CA GLU A 90 33.45 12.58 8.50
C GLU A 90 34.60 11.68 8.01
N MET A 91 35.84 12.17 8.03
CA MET A 91 37.02 11.39 7.64
C MET A 91 37.22 10.18 8.56
N LYS A 92 37.04 10.37 9.88
CA LYS A 92 37.04 9.28 10.87
C LYS A 92 35.97 8.24 10.57
N ALA A 93 34.74 8.67 10.27
CA ALA A 93 33.65 7.76 9.94
C ALA A 93 33.90 6.96 8.66
N ARG A 94 34.44 7.58 7.61
CA ARG A 94 34.84 6.88 6.38
C ARG A 94 35.97 5.88 6.63
N ASN A 95 36.93 6.23 7.49
CA ASN A 95 38.03 5.35 7.89
C ASN A 95 37.52 4.12 8.65
N VAL A 96 36.58 4.30 9.60
CA VAL A 96 35.94 3.19 10.31
C VAL A 96 35.17 2.28 9.35
N LEU A 97 34.36 2.85 8.45
CA LEU A 97 33.62 2.07 7.46
C LEU A 97 34.56 1.24 6.57
N LYS A 98 35.65 1.84 6.09
CA LYS A 98 36.68 1.16 5.31
C LYS A 98 37.33 0.02 6.10
N GLN A 99 37.70 0.27 7.36
CA GLN A 99 38.32 -0.74 8.21
C GLN A 99 37.41 -1.95 8.39
N VAL A 100 36.13 -1.73 8.75
CA VAL A 100 35.15 -2.82 8.93
C VAL A 100 34.97 -3.62 7.66
N ARG A 101 34.90 -2.94 6.51
CA ARG A 101 34.80 -3.58 5.20
C ARG A 101 36.01 -4.48 4.92
N ASP A 102 37.22 -3.98 5.16
CA ASP A 102 38.45 -4.73 4.91
C ASP A 102 38.55 -5.97 5.83
N GLU A 103 38.10 -5.86 7.09
CA GLU A 103 38.01 -6.98 8.03
C GLU A 103 36.95 -8.01 7.62
N PHE A 104 35.76 -7.57 7.20
CA PHE A 104 34.68 -8.45 6.75
C PHE A 104 35.12 -9.29 5.54
N TYR A 105 35.70 -8.65 4.51
CA TYR A 105 36.14 -9.35 3.30
C TYR A 105 37.44 -10.15 3.46
N ALA A 106 38.22 -9.90 4.53
CA ALA A 106 39.29 -10.82 4.92
C ALA A 106 38.74 -12.14 5.51
N TRP A 107 37.56 -12.09 6.14
CA TRP A 107 36.92 -13.25 6.77
C TRP A 107 35.97 -14.02 5.84
N GLU A 108 35.09 -13.32 5.12
CA GLU A 108 33.96 -13.90 4.36
C GLU A 108 34.39 -15.07 3.44
N PRO A 109 35.45 -14.94 2.60
CA PRO A 109 35.80 -16.01 1.67
C PRO A 109 36.26 -17.29 2.38
N VAL A 110 36.86 -17.16 3.56
CA VAL A 110 37.34 -18.30 4.36
C VAL A 110 36.15 -19.00 5.01
N ALA A 111 35.24 -18.22 5.59
CA ALA A 111 34.03 -18.74 6.23
C ALA A 111 33.11 -19.42 5.20
N SER A 112 32.84 -18.77 4.07
CA SER A 112 32.03 -19.31 2.98
C SER A 112 32.58 -20.64 2.45
N ARG A 113 33.90 -20.75 2.26
CA ARG A 113 34.55 -22.02 1.87
C ARG A 113 34.43 -23.09 2.94
N ALA A 114 34.55 -22.75 4.22
CA ALA A 114 34.41 -23.69 5.32
C ALA A 114 32.96 -24.21 5.42
N THR A 115 31.98 -23.32 5.30
CA THR A 115 30.54 -23.66 5.27
C THR A 115 30.22 -24.56 4.09
N LEU A 116 30.64 -24.22 2.88
CA LEU A 116 30.43 -25.08 1.70
C LEU A 116 31.05 -26.47 1.88
N ARG A 117 32.26 -26.55 2.46
CA ARG A 117 32.90 -27.85 2.79
C ARG A 117 32.11 -28.64 3.83
N SER A 118 31.47 -27.98 4.79
CA SER A 118 30.62 -28.64 5.79
C SER A 118 29.33 -29.21 5.21
N LEU A 119 28.84 -28.63 4.10
CA LEU A 119 27.65 -29.09 3.38
C LEU A 119 27.94 -30.23 2.39
N VAL A 120 29.21 -30.46 2.05
CA VAL A 120 29.59 -31.63 1.25
C VAL A 120 29.32 -32.87 2.10
N PRO A 121 28.43 -33.79 1.67
CA PRO A 121 28.21 -35.01 2.40
C PRO A 121 29.54 -35.75 2.55
N SER A 122 29.89 -36.17 3.77
CA SER A 122 30.97 -37.16 3.96
C SER A 122 30.68 -38.34 3.03
N GLU A 123 31.72 -38.86 2.35
CA GLU A 123 31.64 -39.86 1.27
C GLU A 123 30.37 -40.73 1.33
N PRO A 124 29.63 -40.88 0.22
CA PRO A 124 28.38 -41.64 0.23
C PRO A 124 28.64 -43.00 0.86
N ARG A 125 27.96 -43.25 1.99
CA ARG A 125 28.03 -44.54 2.66
C ARG A 125 27.79 -45.63 1.60
N PRO A 126 28.65 -46.67 1.53
CA PRO A 126 28.41 -47.78 0.61
C PRO A 126 26.99 -48.31 0.83
N LEU A 127 26.21 -48.44 -0.25
CA LEU A 127 24.90 -49.07 -0.19
C LEU A 127 25.07 -50.43 0.49
N THR A 128 24.21 -50.74 1.45
CA THR A 128 24.15 -52.10 1.98
C THR A 128 23.71 -53.05 0.86
N GLU A 129 24.03 -54.34 0.97
CA GLU A 129 23.65 -55.33 -0.04
C GLU A 129 22.14 -55.26 -0.38
N GLY A 130 21.28 -55.01 0.62
CA GLY A 130 19.85 -54.83 0.41
C GLY A 130 19.48 -53.54 -0.35
N GLU A 131 20.15 -52.42 -0.08
CA GLU A 131 19.92 -51.14 -0.80
C GLU A 131 20.46 -51.21 -2.24
N ALA A 132 21.54 -51.96 -2.46
CA ALA A 132 22.08 -52.20 -3.80
C ALA A 132 21.18 -53.14 -4.61
N GLU A 133 20.61 -54.18 -3.99
CA GLU A 133 19.59 -55.04 -4.61
C GLU A 133 18.32 -54.26 -4.95
N GLU A 134 17.78 -53.43 -4.04
CA GLU A 134 16.61 -52.60 -4.33
C GLU A 134 16.88 -51.64 -5.49
N MET A 135 18.04 -50.99 -5.51
CA MET A 135 18.43 -50.08 -6.61
C MET A 135 18.57 -50.84 -7.94
N SER A 136 19.15 -52.05 -7.91
CA SER A 136 19.26 -52.94 -9.07
C SER A 136 17.89 -53.40 -9.56
N ASP A 137 16.97 -53.73 -8.66
CA ASP A 137 15.60 -54.13 -8.99
C ASP A 137 14.78 -52.97 -9.55
N LEU A 138 14.99 -51.76 -9.04
CA LEU A 138 14.37 -50.54 -9.54
C LEU A 138 14.87 -50.21 -10.96
N LEU A 139 16.17 -50.35 -11.20
CA LEU A 139 16.77 -50.22 -12.52
C LEU A 139 16.29 -51.31 -13.49
N ALA A 140 16.18 -52.56 -13.02
CA ALA A 140 15.63 -53.67 -13.80
C ALA A 140 14.13 -53.51 -14.08
N ALA A 141 13.36 -52.90 -13.16
CA ALA A 141 11.95 -52.56 -13.37
C ALA A 141 11.80 -51.42 -14.41
N LEU A 142 12.70 -50.44 -14.38
CA LEU A 142 12.77 -49.37 -15.38
C LEU A 142 13.18 -49.90 -16.77
N GLU A 143 14.03 -50.92 -16.83
CA GLU A 143 14.39 -51.59 -18.10
C GLU A 143 13.28 -52.48 -18.67
N ARG A 144 12.48 -53.11 -17.80
CA ARG A 144 11.30 -53.90 -18.21
C ARG A 144 10.18 -53.02 -18.80
N GLY A 145 10.15 -51.72 -18.46
CA GLY A 145 9.10 -50.81 -18.89
C GLY A 145 7.73 -51.14 -18.27
N PRO A 146 6.71 -50.29 -18.43
CA PRO A 146 5.41 -50.53 -17.80
C PRO A 146 4.69 -51.72 -18.46
N THR A 147 4.00 -52.52 -17.64
CA THR A 147 3.37 -53.81 -18.00
C THR A 147 2.30 -53.75 -19.10
N TRP A 148 1.79 -52.57 -19.47
CA TRP A 148 0.88 -52.42 -20.62
C TRP A 148 1.57 -52.63 -21.98
N ALA A 149 2.92 -52.61 -22.02
CA ALA A 149 3.69 -52.81 -23.25
C ALA A 149 3.76 -54.28 -23.72
N HIS A 150 3.11 -55.21 -23.02
CA HIS A 150 3.08 -56.66 -23.30
C HIS A 150 1.73 -57.19 -23.83
N LEU A 151 0.78 -56.32 -24.17
CA LEU A 151 -0.38 -56.73 -24.96
C LEU A 151 -0.04 -56.56 -26.45
N ASP A 152 -0.13 -57.67 -27.19
CA ASP A 152 0.19 -57.87 -28.60
C ASP A 152 1.67 -57.91 -29.00
N SER A 153 2.33 -59.00 -28.61
CA SER A 153 3.23 -59.70 -29.52
C SER A 153 2.59 -61.01 -29.95
N GLY A 154 1.66 -60.92 -30.91
CA GLY A 154 1.01 -62.06 -31.55
C GLY A 154 0.77 -61.77 -33.02
N SER A 155 1.48 -62.51 -33.87
CA SER A 155 1.39 -62.64 -35.33
C SER A 155 1.73 -61.43 -36.21
N ASP A 156 2.82 -61.63 -36.97
CA ASP A 156 3.00 -61.12 -38.33
C ASP A 156 1.70 -61.24 -39.14
N MET A 157 1.14 -60.13 -39.62
CA MET A 157 0.40 -60.05 -40.88
C MET A 157 0.44 -58.61 -41.41
N ASP A 158 1.03 -58.52 -42.61
CA ASP A 158 0.75 -57.62 -43.73
C ASP A 158 0.84 -56.09 -43.55
N ASP A 159 1.74 -55.52 -44.34
CA ASP A 159 1.74 -54.15 -44.85
C ASP A 159 0.42 -53.88 -45.60
N ASP A 160 -0.65 -53.58 -44.87
CA ASP A 160 -1.84 -52.96 -45.46
C ASP A 160 -1.76 -51.44 -45.34
N ALA A 161 -1.82 -50.81 -46.51
CA ALA A 161 -1.97 -49.38 -46.71
C ALA A 161 -3.26 -48.85 -46.04
N ASP A 162 -3.22 -47.57 -45.67
CA ASP A 162 -4.34 -46.74 -45.17
C ASP A 162 -4.75 -46.86 -43.69
N ASP A 163 -3.79 -47.02 -42.77
CA ASP A 163 -3.99 -46.64 -41.37
C ASP A 163 -3.34 -45.27 -41.08
N ASP A 164 -4.14 -44.21 -41.27
CA ASP A 164 -3.85 -42.79 -41.00
C ASP A 164 -3.74 -42.46 -39.49
N SER A 165 -3.76 -43.48 -38.60
CA SER A 165 -3.58 -43.24 -37.17
C SER A 165 -2.18 -42.66 -36.87
N PRO A 166 -2.09 -41.63 -36.00
CA PRO A 166 -0.82 -41.02 -35.63
C PRO A 166 0.11 -42.04 -34.96
N LYS A 167 1.37 -42.08 -35.43
CA LYS A 167 2.40 -43.02 -34.96
C LYS A 167 3.53 -42.22 -34.31
N VAL A 168 3.90 -42.56 -33.08
CA VAL A 168 5.05 -41.94 -32.39
C VAL A 168 6.25 -42.88 -32.43
N ARG A 169 7.38 -42.41 -32.96
CA ARG A 169 8.64 -43.15 -32.93
C ARG A 169 9.47 -42.71 -31.73
N VAL A 170 9.76 -43.64 -30.83
CA VAL A 170 10.64 -43.43 -29.69
C VAL A 170 12.01 -44.04 -30.01
N THR A 171 13.05 -43.22 -30.05
CA THR A 171 14.44 -43.67 -30.25
C THR A 171 15.22 -43.54 -28.95
N ARG A 172 15.78 -44.64 -28.46
CA ARG A 172 16.69 -44.64 -27.31
C ARG A 172 18.12 -44.74 -27.80
N ILE A 173 18.95 -43.79 -27.39
CA ILE A 173 20.37 -43.75 -27.71
C ILE A 173 21.14 -44.15 -26.45
N SER A 174 21.92 -45.21 -26.53
CA SER A 174 22.80 -45.66 -25.43
C SER A 174 24.00 -44.72 -25.24
N SER A 175 24.68 -44.82 -24.10
CA SER A 175 25.91 -44.04 -23.83
C SER A 175 27.05 -44.33 -24.80
N SER A 176 27.03 -45.48 -25.50
CA SER A 176 27.96 -45.82 -26.58
C SER A 176 27.49 -45.33 -27.96
N GLY A 177 26.41 -44.55 -28.03
CA GLY A 177 25.86 -43.98 -29.26
C GLY A 177 25.01 -44.95 -30.09
N GLN A 178 24.74 -46.16 -29.61
CA GLN A 178 23.90 -47.11 -30.32
C GLN A 178 22.42 -46.75 -30.16
N GLU A 179 21.71 -46.57 -31.27
CA GLU A 179 20.29 -46.22 -31.30
C GLU A 179 19.40 -47.45 -31.44
N ARG A 180 18.30 -47.49 -30.67
CA ARG A 180 17.19 -48.44 -30.85
C ARG A 180 15.88 -47.67 -30.88
N SER A 181 15.16 -47.78 -32.00
CA SER A 181 13.86 -47.15 -32.16
C SER A 181 12.71 -48.17 -32.05
N ARG A 182 11.60 -47.75 -31.44
CA ARG A 182 10.31 -48.45 -31.48
C ARG A 182 9.22 -47.47 -31.88
N THR A 183 8.33 -47.90 -32.78
CA THR A 183 7.13 -47.14 -33.12
C THR A 183 5.98 -47.59 -32.21
N VAL A 184 5.30 -46.64 -31.59
CA VAL A 184 4.13 -46.84 -30.74
C VAL A 184 2.91 -46.33 -31.51
N ARG A 185 1.88 -47.17 -31.63
CA ARG A 185 0.57 -46.74 -32.17
C ARG A 185 -0.14 -45.91 -31.10
N CYS A 186 -0.63 -44.74 -31.47
CA CYS A 186 -1.38 -43.89 -30.55
C CYS A 186 -2.87 -44.20 -30.66
N GLU A 187 -3.53 -44.38 -29.52
CA GLU A 187 -4.99 -44.36 -29.46
C GLU A 187 -5.45 -42.90 -29.65
N VAL A 188 -6.32 -42.67 -30.63
CA VAL A 188 -6.90 -41.35 -30.88
C VAL A 188 -8.20 -41.23 -30.09
N ILE A 189 -8.14 -40.51 -28.96
CA ILE A 189 -9.34 -40.16 -28.20
C ILE A 189 -9.92 -38.87 -28.81
N ASN A 190 -10.96 -39.01 -29.61
CA ASN A 190 -11.71 -37.88 -30.14
C ASN A 190 -12.56 -37.26 -29.02
N VAL A 191 -12.05 -36.18 -28.41
CA VAL A 191 -12.81 -35.37 -27.46
C VAL A 191 -13.76 -34.46 -28.24
N THR A 192 -15.03 -34.38 -27.84
CA THR A 192 -15.95 -33.35 -28.36
C THR A 192 -15.31 -31.98 -28.22
N ALA A 193 -15.32 -31.18 -29.29
CA ALA A 193 -14.76 -29.83 -29.26
C ALA A 193 -15.35 -29.04 -28.09
N ILE A 194 -14.50 -28.74 -27.11
CA ILE A 194 -14.86 -27.88 -25.98
C ILE A 194 -14.70 -26.46 -26.47
N GLU A 195 -15.78 -25.70 -26.46
CA GLU A 195 -15.70 -24.28 -26.78
C GLU A 195 -14.85 -23.58 -25.70
N PRO A 196 -13.72 -22.95 -26.08
CA PRO A 196 -12.88 -22.28 -25.10
C PRO A 196 -13.67 -21.15 -24.42
N HIS A 197 -13.39 -20.93 -23.14
CA HIS A 197 -13.86 -19.75 -22.44
C HIS A 197 -13.23 -18.49 -23.06
N PRO A 198 -13.90 -17.32 -23.08
CA PRO A 198 -13.26 -16.08 -23.50
C PRO A 198 -11.99 -15.86 -22.69
N PRO A 199 -10.91 -15.35 -23.31
CA PRO A 199 -9.68 -15.05 -22.61
C PRO A 199 -9.98 -14.07 -21.48
N TYR A 200 -9.38 -14.31 -20.32
CA TYR A 200 -9.47 -13.41 -19.18
C TYR A 200 -8.11 -13.37 -18.49
N GLU A 201 -7.74 -12.21 -17.99
CA GLU A 201 -6.55 -12.04 -17.17
C GLU A 201 -6.90 -12.07 -15.69
N SER A 202 -5.93 -12.49 -14.88
CA SER A 202 -6.07 -12.44 -13.43
C SER A 202 -6.24 -10.98 -12.98
N CYS A 203 -7.35 -10.70 -12.33
CA CYS A 203 -7.66 -9.41 -11.74
C CYS A 203 -7.94 -9.60 -10.25
N THR A 204 -7.23 -8.88 -9.39
CA THR A 204 -7.47 -8.90 -7.95
C THR A 204 -8.78 -8.17 -7.65
N PRO A 205 -9.79 -8.85 -7.08
CA PRO A 205 -11.05 -8.20 -6.75
C PRO A 205 -10.84 -7.10 -5.71
N SER A 206 -11.39 -5.92 -5.95
CA SER A 206 -11.32 -4.81 -5.00
C SER A 206 -12.60 -3.99 -4.94
N SER A 207 -13.13 -3.76 -3.75
CA SER A 207 -14.26 -2.85 -3.54
C SER A 207 -13.87 -1.37 -3.59
N ARG A 208 -12.57 -1.05 -3.67
CA ARG A 208 -12.03 0.32 -3.68
C ARG A 208 -10.82 0.43 -4.58
N SER A 209 -10.54 1.63 -5.05
CA SER A 209 -9.29 1.87 -5.74
C SER A 209 -8.12 1.78 -4.77
N ILE A 210 -6.99 1.33 -5.26
CA ILE A 210 -5.70 1.38 -4.57
C ILE A 210 -4.82 2.40 -5.29
N ARG A 211 -3.79 2.92 -4.63
CA ARG A 211 -2.71 3.65 -5.30
C ARG A 211 -1.47 2.76 -5.38
N MET A 212 -0.62 3.04 -6.37
CA MET A 212 0.74 2.47 -6.39
C MET A 212 1.60 3.12 -5.31
N LEU A 213 2.49 2.34 -4.71
CA LEU A 213 3.56 2.86 -3.85
C LEU A 213 4.54 3.65 -4.70
N GLU A 214 5.17 4.68 -4.12
CA GLU A 214 6.09 5.55 -4.89
C GLU A 214 7.24 4.77 -5.51
N ALA A 215 7.80 3.79 -4.81
CA ALA A 215 8.85 2.91 -5.35
C ALA A 215 8.34 2.08 -6.55
N ASP A 216 7.10 1.57 -6.49
CA ASP A 216 6.52 0.78 -7.58
C ASP A 216 6.25 1.60 -8.84
N LYS A 217 6.27 2.94 -8.74
CA LYS A 217 6.03 3.81 -9.88
C LYS A 217 7.19 3.83 -10.86
N THR A 218 8.42 3.69 -10.38
CA THR A 218 9.62 3.80 -11.19
C THR A 218 10.43 2.51 -11.21
N THR A 219 9.98 1.47 -10.49
CA THR A 219 10.59 0.15 -10.48
C THR A 219 9.85 -0.85 -11.37
N LEU A 220 10.52 -1.35 -12.41
CA LEU A 220 10.00 -2.47 -13.20
C LEU A 220 10.16 -3.78 -12.42
N ARG A 221 9.05 -4.40 -12.01
CA ARG A 221 9.09 -5.63 -11.18
C ARG A 221 9.44 -6.90 -11.95
N PHE A 222 8.95 -7.01 -13.18
CA PHE A 222 9.27 -8.08 -14.13
C PHE A 222 8.95 -7.59 -15.54
N ILE A 223 9.49 -8.24 -16.57
CA ILE A 223 9.15 -7.95 -17.97
C ILE A 223 7.83 -8.67 -18.29
N PRO A 224 6.72 -7.95 -18.57
CA PRO A 224 5.46 -8.58 -18.96
C PRO A 224 5.64 -9.35 -20.28
N TYR A 225 4.95 -10.49 -20.45
CA TYR A 225 4.92 -11.23 -21.72
C TYR A 225 6.29 -11.50 -22.37
N ALA A 226 7.35 -11.67 -21.55
CA ALA A 226 8.72 -11.80 -22.03
C ALA A 226 8.98 -13.03 -22.92
N ASP A 227 8.09 -14.02 -22.85
CA ASP A 227 8.10 -15.24 -23.65
C ASP A 227 7.37 -15.10 -25.00
N GLN A 228 6.63 -14.01 -25.21
CA GLN A 228 5.87 -13.75 -26.44
C GLN A 228 6.70 -12.93 -27.42
N LYS A 229 6.79 -13.40 -28.67
CA LYS A 229 7.70 -12.83 -29.68
C LYS A 229 7.27 -11.46 -30.18
N ASP A 230 5.99 -11.20 -30.15
CA ASP A 230 5.30 -9.98 -30.58
C ASP A 230 5.25 -8.91 -29.49
N PHE A 231 5.54 -9.26 -28.22
CA PHE A 231 5.59 -8.27 -27.15
C PHE A 231 6.83 -7.35 -27.32
N PRO A 232 6.66 -6.01 -27.29
CA PRO A 232 7.75 -5.08 -27.55
C PRO A 232 8.66 -4.88 -26.33
N ILE A 233 9.39 -5.93 -25.93
CA ILE A 233 10.29 -5.93 -24.75
C ILE A 233 11.25 -4.74 -24.77
N ARG A 234 11.83 -4.41 -25.93
CA ARG A 234 12.76 -3.27 -26.05
C ARG A 234 12.08 -1.92 -25.80
N LYS A 235 10.80 -1.75 -26.16
CA LYS A 235 10.05 -0.52 -25.87
C LYS A 235 9.88 -0.38 -24.35
N VAL A 236 9.50 -1.47 -23.67
CA VAL A 236 9.32 -1.48 -22.21
C VAL A 236 10.62 -1.21 -21.47
N LEU A 237 11.72 -1.88 -21.84
CA LEU A 237 13.01 -1.70 -21.15
C LEU A 237 13.64 -0.32 -21.38
N ASN A 238 13.34 0.32 -22.51
CA ASN A 238 13.83 1.67 -22.84
C ASN A 238 12.85 2.78 -22.41
N ASP A 239 11.73 2.43 -21.77
CA ASP A 239 10.79 3.42 -21.27
C ASP A 239 11.47 4.24 -20.17
N LYS A 240 11.49 5.56 -20.35
CA LYS A 240 12.09 6.52 -19.41
C LYS A 240 11.36 6.58 -18.08
N ASN A 241 10.17 5.98 -17.98
CA ASN A 241 9.41 5.86 -16.75
C ASN A 241 10.06 4.89 -15.74
N TRP A 242 10.94 3.99 -16.18
CA TRP A 242 11.65 3.08 -15.29
C TRP A 242 13.01 3.65 -14.88
N GLU A 243 13.19 3.87 -13.59
CA GLU A 243 14.45 4.30 -12.98
C GLU A 243 15.27 3.09 -12.51
N THR A 244 14.59 2.03 -12.08
CA THR A 244 15.21 0.83 -11.49
C THR A 244 14.47 -0.43 -11.91
N TRP A 245 15.14 -1.57 -11.87
CA TRP A 245 14.49 -2.88 -12.06
C TRP A 245 14.55 -3.66 -10.75
N ALA A 246 13.43 -4.26 -10.32
CA ALA A 246 13.33 -4.88 -9.00
C ALA A 246 14.32 -6.05 -8.82
N TRP A 247 14.67 -6.73 -9.90
CA TRP A 247 15.66 -7.81 -9.91
C TRP A 247 17.10 -7.33 -10.08
N GLU A 248 17.29 -6.06 -10.43
CA GLU A 248 18.59 -5.41 -10.53
C GLU A 248 18.95 -4.68 -9.21
N GLY A 249 18.08 -4.76 -8.19
CA GLY A 249 18.27 -4.07 -6.93
C GLY A 249 19.66 -4.29 -6.33
N ASP A 250 20.25 -3.18 -5.88
CA ASP A 250 21.55 -3.07 -5.17
C ASP A 250 21.43 -3.63 -3.73
N PHE A 251 20.77 -4.78 -3.57
CA PHE A 251 20.60 -5.45 -2.29
C PHE A 251 21.84 -6.30 -1.99
N ASP A 252 22.78 -5.69 -1.28
CA ASP A 252 23.97 -6.37 -0.76
C ASP A 252 23.85 -6.53 0.78
N PRO A 253 23.44 -7.72 1.28
CA PRO A 253 23.31 -7.97 2.71
C PRO A 253 24.65 -7.85 3.45
N ASP A 254 25.78 -8.09 2.77
CA ASP A 254 27.12 -7.93 3.35
C ASP A 254 27.41 -6.46 3.59
N HIS A 255 27.04 -5.61 2.63
CA HIS A 255 27.19 -4.16 2.73
C HIS A 255 26.40 -3.58 3.91
N GLU A 256 25.15 -4.02 4.10
CA GLU A 256 24.32 -3.60 5.23
C GLU A 256 24.92 -4.05 6.58
N MET A 257 25.49 -5.26 6.65
CA MET A 257 26.19 -5.75 7.85
C MET A 257 27.44 -4.94 8.17
N ILE A 258 28.21 -4.56 7.15
CA ILE A 258 29.39 -3.71 7.27
C ILE A 258 29.02 -2.32 7.80
N GLN A 259 27.98 -1.69 7.25
CA GLN A 259 27.52 -0.37 7.68
C GLN A 259 27.09 -0.36 9.16
N ILE A 260 26.41 -1.41 9.62
CA ILE A 260 25.96 -1.49 11.02
C ILE A 260 27.08 -1.79 11.99
N GLU A 261 28.04 -2.64 11.61
CA GLU A 261 29.23 -2.80 12.43
C GLU A 261 30.05 -1.50 12.49
N ALA A 262 30.15 -0.75 11.38
CA ALA A 262 30.76 0.58 11.38
C ALA A 262 30.00 1.57 12.28
N ALA A 263 28.68 1.55 12.26
CA ALA A 263 27.85 2.37 13.14
C ALA A 263 28.11 2.04 14.62
N ARG A 264 28.19 0.77 15.00
CA ARG A 264 28.51 0.35 16.38
C ARG A 264 29.88 0.87 16.83
N ARG A 265 30.88 0.81 15.96
CA ARG A 265 32.21 1.35 16.23
C ARG A 265 32.21 2.87 16.35
N LEU A 266 31.44 3.56 15.53
CA LEU A 266 31.28 5.02 15.61
C LEU A 266 30.67 5.47 16.94
N VAL A 267 29.61 4.81 17.39
CA VAL A 267 28.99 5.12 18.68
C VAL A 267 29.93 4.76 19.84
N SER A 268 30.56 3.57 19.82
CA SER A 268 31.40 3.11 20.93
C SER A 268 32.75 3.82 21.05
N GLN A 269 33.41 4.12 19.93
CA GLN A 269 34.76 4.70 19.91
C GLN A 269 34.73 6.23 19.92
N TYR A 270 33.72 6.85 19.29
CA TYR A 270 33.64 8.30 19.10
C TYR A 270 32.45 8.95 19.82
N GLY A 271 31.57 8.17 20.46
CA GLY A 271 30.44 8.69 21.23
C GLY A 271 29.36 9.35 20.35
N LEU A 272 29.34 9.08 19.05
CA LEU A 272 28.38 9.68 18.13
C LEU A 272 26.97 9.15 18.38
N THR A 273 25.99 10.03 18.29
CA THR A 273 24.57 9.66 18.24
C THR A 273 24.18 9.19 16.84
N ILE A 274 23.08 8.44 16.74
CA ILE A 274 22.55 7.96 15.45
C ILE A 274 22.28 9.12 14.48
N ASN A 275 21.68 10.21 14.97
CA ASN A 275 21.40 11.39 14.16
C ASN A 275 22.70 12.05 13.66
N GLU A 276 23.74 12.08 14.49
CA GLU A 276 25.04 12.60 14.05
C GLU A 276 25.64 11.72 12.97
N ILE A 277 25.58 10.39 13.11
CA ILE A 277 26.04 9.44 12.08
C ILE A 277 25.26 9.63 10.76
N ASP A 278 23.94 9.72 10.81
CA ASP A 278 23.09 9.94 9.63
C ASP A 278 23.34 11.30 8.97
N ASN A 279 23.73 12.31 9.75
CA ASN A 279 24.11 13.63 9.24
C ASN A 279 25.50 13.64 8.57
N LEU A 280 26.38 12.69 8.87
CA LEU A 280 27.67 12.56 8.18
C LEU A 280 27.51 12.08 6.73
N LYS A 281 26.36 11.48 6.38
CA LYS A 281 26.07 10.97 5.02
C LYS A 281 27.17 10.04 4.48
N VAL A 282 27.71 9.19 5.36
CA VAL A 282 28.75 8.20 5.07
C VAL A 282 28.17 6.84 4.66
N PHE A 283 26.92 6.54 5.06
CA PHE A 283 26.21 5.31 4.75
C PHE A 283 25.22 5.51 3.61
N ASP A 284 24.98 4.44 2.84
CA ASP A 284 24.04 4.49 1.70
C ASP A 284 22.59 4.56 2.17
N LYS A 285 22.32 4.05 3.38
CA LYS A 285 21.02 4.10 4.03
C LYS A 285 21.12 4.74 5.40
N GLU A 286 20.17 5.61 5.72
CA GLU A 286 20.04 6.16 7.07
C GLU A 286 19.82 5.01 8.07
N LEU A 287 20.53 5.05 9.18
CA LEU A 287 20.37 4.12 10.29
C LEU A 287 18.93 4.14 10.79
N ARG A 288 18.34 5.33 10.86
CA ARG A 288 16.94 5.54 11.25
C ARG A 288 16.26 6.57 10.37
N ASN A 289 15.06 6.25 9.89
CA ASN A 289 14.19 7.27 9.31
C ASN A 289 13.52 8.11 10.43
N PRO A 290 13.66 9.45 10.41
CA PRO A 290 13.10 10.32 11.45
C PRO A 290 11.56 10.39 11.43
N LEU A 291 10.91 9.98 10.34
CA LEU A 291 9.45 10.00 10.19
C LEU A 291 8.78 8.66 10.49
N PHE A 292 9.53 7.54 10.39
CA PHE A 292 8.98 6.19 10.50
C PHE A 292 9.94 5.27 11.27
N ASN A 293 9.52 4.84 12.47
CA ASN A 293 10.29 3.95 13.34
C ASN A 293 10.49 2.52 12.79
N ASN A 294 9.81 2.16 11.69
CA ASN A 294 9.85 0.85 11.04
C ASN A 294 10.55 0.89 9.67
N THR A 295 11.51 1.80 9.49
CA THR A 295 12.31 1.89 8.26
C THR A 295 13.73 2.37 8.59
N GLY A 296 14.67 2.11 7.71
CA GLY A 296 16.10 2.41 7.91
C GLY A 296 16.89 1.15 8.24
N LEU A 297 18.21 1.27 8.16
CA LEU A 297 19.13 0.12 8.21
C LEU A 297 18.98 -0.72 9.50
N LEU A 298 18.72 -0.05 10.64
CA LEU A 298 18.48 -0.73 11.92
C LEU A 298 17.17 -1.55 11.92
N HIS A 299 16.13 -1.06 11.24
CA HIS A 299 14.89 -1.82 11.09
C HIS A 299 15.11 -3.05 10.20
N ASP A 300 15.75 -2.90 9.04
CA ASP A 300 15.91 -4.01 8.10
C ASP A 300 16.71 -5.17 8.68
N ILE A 301 17.78 -4.84 9.42
CA ILE A 301 18.62 -5.85 10.08
C ILE A 301 17.91 -6.51 11.26
N SER A 302 16.96 -5.84 11.92
CA SER A 302 16.14 -6.47 12.97
C SER A 302 15.21 -7.57 12.43
N GLN A 303 14.96 -7.60 11.12
CA GLN A 303 14.06 -8.57 10.48
C GLN A 303 14.76 -9.87 10.03
N ARG A 304 16.07 -10.03 10.32
CA ARG A 304 16.85 -11.18 9.85
C ARG A 304 17.96 -11.57 10.82
N ASP A 305 18.52 -12.75 10.60
CA ASP A 305 19.67 -13.23 11.37
C ASP A 305 20.91 -12.39 11.05
N GLN A 306 21.64 -11.97 12.09
CA GLN A 306 22.87 -11.21 11.94
C GLN A 306 24.07 -12.13 11.75
N LEU A 307 24.90 -11.79 10.77
CA LEU A 307 26.18 -12.46 10.55
C LEU A 307 27.19 -12.09 11.65
N TYR A 308 28.03 -13.06 11.99
CA TYR A 308 29.09 -12.93 12.99
C TYR A 308 30.43 -13.26 12.36
N TRP A 309 31.44 -12.42 12.62
CA TRP A 309 32.82 -12.64 12.19
C TRP A 309 33.81 -12.18 13.26
N PRO A 310 35.03 -12.76 13.31
CA PRO A 310 36.07 -12.35 14.25
C PRO A 310 36.34 -10.86 14.17
N GLY A 311 36.35 -10.17 15.34
CA GLY A 311 36.48 -8.71 15.40
C GLY A 311 35.18 -7.93 15.20
N SER A 312 34.04 -8.57 14.88
CA SER A 312 32.74 -7.91 14.94
C SER A 312 32.24 -7.77 16.38
N PHE A 313 31.39 -6.77 16.62
CA PHE A 313 31.02 -6.24 17.93
C PHE A 313 30.52 -7.27 18.97
N ARG A 314 30.08 -8.48 18.58
CA ARG A 314 29.60 -9.50 19.55
C ARG A 314 30.70 -10.16 20.39
N GLU A 315 31.98 -9.92 20.12
CA GLU A 315 33.08 -10.44 20.95
C GLU A 315 33.36 -9.61 22.23
N GLN A 316 32.78 -8.42 22.38
CA GLN A 316 32.99 -7.58 23.57
C GLN A 316 31.73 -7.48 24.44
N PRO A 317 31.79 -7.79 25.75
CA PRO A 317 30.67 -7.67 26.67
C PRO A 317 30.50 -6.21 27.08
N HIS A 318 30.00 -5.37 26.17
CA HIS A 318 29.61 -4.00 26.47
C HIS A 318 28.13 -3.79 26.16
N GLU A 319 27.45 -3.11 27.08
CA GLU A 319 26.03 -2.76 27.04
C GLU A 319 25.61 -2.23 25.66
N HIS A 320 24.45 -2.70 25.19
CA HIS A 320 23.72 -2.34 23.98
C HIS A 320 24.01 -0.92 23.42
N VAL A 321 25.01 -0.78 22.55
CA VAL A 321 25.45 0.51 21.97
C VAL A 321 24.48 1.04 20.91
N LEU A 322 23.79 0.14 20.18
CA LEU A 322 22.69 0.49 19.28
C LEU A 322 21.44 -0.30 19.70
N PRO A 323 20.24 0.29 19.68
CA PRO A 323 19.01 -0.42 20.03
C PRO A 323 18.77 -1.60 19.08
N GLU A 324 18.42 -2.76 19.65
CA GLU A 324 18.05 -3.96 18.87
C GLU A 324 16.70 -3.80 18.16
N SER A 325 15.85 -2.89 18.66
CA SER A 325 14.57 -2.49 18.08
C SER A 325 14.31 -1.01 18.33
N PHE A 326 13.64 -0.36 17.38
CA PHE A 326 13.16 1.02 17.48
C PHE A 326 11.63 1.12 17.64
N ALA A 327 10.98 -0.01 17.94
CA ALA A 327 9.65 0.08 18.52
C ALA A 327 9.76 0.88 19.84
N PRO A 328 8.91 1.90 20.07
CA PRO A 328 8.95 2.62 21.33
C PRO A 328 8.73 1.65 22.50
N GLY A 329 9.51 1.83 23.58
CA GLY A 329 9.45 0.97 24.77
C GLY A 329 8.04 0.91 25.38
N GLU A 330 7.78 -0.07 26.24
CA GLU A 330 6.47 -0.27 26.89
C GLU A 330 6.07 0.89 27.82
N GLU A 331 7.06 1.68 28.22
CA GLU A 331 6.94 2.90 29.02
C GLU A 331 6.64 4.17 28.18
N ASP A 332 7.05 4.27 26.91
CA ASP A 332 6.80 5.45 26.06
C ASP A 332 5.50 5.31 25.25
N GLU A 333 4.39 5.40 25.97
CA GLU A 333 3.06 5.25 25.39
C GLU A 333 2.74 6.32 24.34
N VAL A 334 3.23 7.55 24.51
CA VAL A 334 2.99 8.63 23.54
C VAL A 334 3.67 8.30 22.21
N ALA A 335 4.91 7.82 22.24
CA ALA A 335 5.59 7.40 21.02
C ALA A 335 4.93 6.16 20.40
N ARG A 336 4.47 5.19 21.20
CA ARG A 336 3.70 4.05 20.67
C ARG A 336 2.43 4.50 19.96
N HIS A 337 1.64 5.39 20.57
CA HIS A 337 0.45 5.95 19.93
C HIS A 337 0.79 6.72 18.65
N LYS A 338 1.83 7.56 18.67
CA LYS A 338 2.29 8.27 17.46
C LYS A 338 2.65 7.30 16.33
N SER A 339 3.28 6.18 16.65
CA SER A 339 3.66 5.15 15.66
C SER A 339 2.45 4.44 15.03
N VAL A 340 1.38 4.21 15.79
CA VAL A 340 0.14 3.65 15.26
C VAL A 340 -0.65 4.69 14.47
N LEU A 341 -0.71 5.93 14.97
CA LEU A 341 -1.43 7.03 14.33
C LEU A 341 -0.80 7.47 13.00
N SER A 342 0.51 7.30 12.81
CA SER A 342 1.18 7.63 11.54
C SER A 342 0.78 6.69 10.40
N VAL A 343 0.42 5.44 10.71
CA VAL A 343 -0.06 4.45 9.74
C VAL A 343 -1.59 4.32 9.72
N GLN A 344 -2.28 5.00 10.63
CA GLN A 344 -3.75 5.05 10.63
C GLN A 344 -4.26 6.12 9.67
N CYS A 345 -5.13 5.71 8.74
CA CYS A 345 -5.82 6.62 7.86
C CYS A 345 -7.03 7.27 8.56
N PRO A 346 -7.05 8.61 8.75
CA PRO A 346 -8.16 9.35 9.32
C PRO A 346 -9.26 9.67 8.29
N ASN A 347 -9.10 9.25 7.02
CA ASN A 347 -10.13 9.47 6.02
C ASN A 347 -11.38 8.63 6.39
N PRO A 348 -12.59 9.22 6.47
CA PRO A 348 -13.81 8.50 6.83
C PRO A 348 -14.17 7.35 5.90
N ASN A 349 -13.69 7.37 4.66
CA ASN A 349 -13.86 6.22 3.78
C ASN A 349 -13.07 5.03 4.34
N CYS A 350 -11.83 5.21 4.78
CA CYS A 350 -10.90 4.11 5.10
C CYS A 350 -10.85 3.74 6.59
N ALA A 351 -10.65 4.73 7.47
CA ALA A 351 -10.63 4.58 8.93
C ALA A 351 -9.88 3.33 9.45
N GLY A 352 -8.72 3.00 8.85
CA GLY A 352 -7.97 1.78 9.12
C GLY A 352 -6.45 2.00 9.05
N LEU A 353 -5.69 0.99 9.47
CA LEU A 353 -4.22 0.98 9.39
C LEU A 353 -3.77 0.61 7.97
N LEU A 354 -2.60 1.09 7.56
CA LEU A 354 -1.95 0.73 6.28
C LEU A 354 -2.87 0.88 5.06
N CYS A 355 -3.48 2.07 4.94
CA CYS A 355 -4.41 2.36 3.86
C CYS A 355 -3.74 2.29 2.47
N HIS A 356 -4.31 1.47 1.57
CA HIS A 356 -3.84 1.35 0.20
C HIS A 356 -4.31 2.47 -0.75
N GLU A 357 -5.28 3.30 -0.32
CA GLU A 357 -5.83 4.40 -1.14
C GLU A 357 -5.14 5.75 -0.84
N HIS A 358 -4.51 5.89 0.34
CA HIS A 358 -3.90 7.14 0.81
C HIS A 358 -2.52 6.90 1.44
N TYR A 359 -1.46 7.35 0.77
CA TYR A 359 -0.06 7.22 1.19
C TYR A 359 0.56 8.54 1.66
N TYR A 360 -0.20 9.35 2.39
CA TYR A 360 0.40 10.51 3.05
C TYR A 360 0.90 10.07 4.43
N PRO A 361 2.10 10.49 4.89
CA PRO A 361 2.42 10.37 6.30
C PRO A 361 1.33 11.13 7.05
N TYR A 362 0.42 10.40 7.70
CA TYR A 362 -0.57 11.07 8.51
C TYR A 362 0.20 11.70 9.64
N PRO A 363 0.03 13.01 9.86
CA PRO A 363 0.72 13.66 10.95
C PRO A 363 0.23 12.99 12.23
N GLY A 364 1.07 12.10 12.78
CA GLY A 364 0.85 11.43 14.07
C GLY A 364 0.87 12.39 15.25
N ILE A 365 0.74 13.70 14.97
CA ILE A 365 0.62 14.76 15.94
C ILE A 365 -0.73 14.58 16.60
N ILE A 366 -0.71 13.95 17.76
CA ILE A 366 -1.67 14.22 18.83
C ILE A 366 -1.40 15.68 19.21
N PRO A 367 -2.27 16.65 18.86
CA PRO A 367 -2.00 18.03 19.20
C PRO A 367 -2.06 18.16 20.72
N ILE A 368 -0.87 18.23 21.34
CA ILE A 368 -0.75 18.48 22.78
C ILE A 368 -1.53 19.75 23.07
N ARG A 369 -2.57 19.62 23.88
CA ARG A 369 -3.41 20.75 24.22
C ARG A 369 -2.71 21.52 25.34
N ARG A 370 -2.62 22.83 25.17
CA ARG A 370 -2.18 23.68 26.28
C ARG A 370 -3.33 23.82 27.28
N PRO A 371 -3.07 23.67 28.60
CA PRO A 371 -4.07 23.94 29.63
C PRO A 371 -4.56 25.39 29.50
N LYS A 372 -5.85 25.59 29.75
CA LYS A 372 -6.46 26.92 29.88
C LYS A 372 -6.83 27.22 31.33
N LEU A 373 -6.98 26.18 32.14
CA LEU A 373 -7.29 26.30 33.56
C LEU A 373 -6.06 25.96 34.38
N THR A 374 -5.78 26.80 35.37
CA THR A 374 -4.83 26.46 36.43
C THR A 374 -5.38 25.32 37.28
N SER A 375 -4.50 24.58 37.94
CA SER A 375 -4.86 23.51 38.87
C SER A 375 -5.76 24.05 39.99
N GLN A 376 -5.50 25.28 40.46
CA GLN A 376 -6.35 25.97 41.42
C GLN A 376 -7.75 26.29 40.86
N GLN A 377 -7.85 26.81 39.64
CA GLN A 377 -9.13 27.07 38.99
C GLN A 377 -9.94 25.79 38.80
N LEU A 378 -9.27 24.69 38.46
CA LEU A 378 -9.88 23.39 38.25
C LEU A 378 -10.47 22.80 39.55
N LEU A 379 -9.82 23.03 40.69
CA LEU A 379 -10.34 22.69 42.03
C LEU A 379 -11.60 23.49 42.38
N GLN A 380 -11.69 24.74 41.95
CA GLN A 380 -12.81 25.64 42.20
C GLN A 380 -14.05 25.37 41.33
N LEU A 381 -13.91 24.60 40.24
CA LEU A 381 -15.05 24.25 39.38
C LEU A 381 -16.14 23.54 40.21
N PRO A 382 -17.44 23.77 39.97
CA PRO A 382 -18.51 23.12 40.71
C PRO A 382 -18.54 21.61 40.43
N GLY A 383 -18.78 20.80 41.47
CA GLY A 383 -18.89 19.34 41.34
C GLY A 383 -18.96 18.66 42.70
N ARG A 384 -19.55 17.45 42.75
CA ARG A 384 -19.51 16.61 43.95
C ARG A 384 -18.28 15.71 43.92
N PRO A 385 -17.72 15.32 45.08
CA PRO A 385 -16.66 14.31 45.13
C PRO A 385 -17.08 13.03 44.42
N CYS A 386 -16.19 12.44 43.62
CA CYS A 386 -16.45 11.17 42.92
C CYS A 386 -16.29 9.94 43.82
N GLY A 387 -15.76 10.11 45.03
CA GLY A 387 -15.53 9.07 46.02
C GLY A 387 -14.55 9.54 47.10
N ASP A 388 -14.15 8.64 47.99
CA ASP A 388 -13.32 8.95 49.17
C ASP A 388 -11.88 9.37 48.81
N GLN A 389 -11.44 9.06 47.59
CA GLN A 389 -10.11 9.40 47.05
C GLN A 389 -10.17 10.59 46.08
N CYS A 390 -11.23 11.40 46.15
CA CYS A 390 -11.43 12.52 45.23
C CYS A 390 -10.46 13.67 45.53
N PHE A 391 -9.93 14.29 44.48
CA PHE A 391 -9.06 15.47 44.58
C PHE A 391 -9.73 16.67 45.29
N ARG A 392 -11.06 16.67 45.40
CA ARG A 392 -11.81 17.74 46.09
C ARG A 392 -11.83 17.58 47.61
N LEU A 393 -11.41 16.43 48.13
CA LEU A 393 -11.44 16.11 49.56
C LEU A 393 -10.11 16.40 50.26
N VAL A 394 -9.08 16.82 49.52
CA VAL A 394 -7.78 17.16 50.08
C VAL A 394 -7.78 18.63 50.49
N GLU A 395 -7.46 18.89 51.75
CA GLU A 395 -7.60 20.22 52.37
C GLU A 395 -6.47 21.20 52.00
N ASP A 396 -5.30 20.71 51.58
CA ASP A 396 -4.13 21.53 51.21
C ASP A 396 -3.43 21.02 49.94
N ILE A 397 -2.99 21.94 49.07
CA ILE A 397 -2.22 21.63 47.86
C ILE A 397 -0.86 21.00 48.20
N ILE A 398 -0.24 21.41 49.33
CA ILE A 398 1.04 20.86 49.79
C ILE A 398 0.92 19.36 50.10
N ALA A 399 -0.26 18.88 50.50
CA ALA A 399 -0.48 17.47 50.75
C ALA A 399 -0.29 16.61 49.49
N TYR A 400 -0.47 17.17 48.28
CA TYR A 400 -0.26 16.45 47.03
C TYR A 400 1.20 16.18 46.70
N GLU A 401 2.13 17.02 47.16
CA GLU A 401 3.58 16.82 46.96
C GLU A 401 4.11 15.55 47.64
N THR A 402 3.33 14.99 48.59
CA THR A 402 3.68 13.77 49.35
C THR A 402 2.99 12.50 48.87
N ILE A 403 2.09 12.59 47.87
CA ILE A 403 1.22 11.46 47.46
C ILE A 403 1.91 10.49 46.49
N ASN A 404 3.07 10.85 45.91
CA ASN A 404 3.55 10.22 44.67
C ASN A 404 4.94 9.51 44.63
N PRO A 405 5.49 8.92 45.71
CA PRO A 405 6.83 8.32 45.63
C PRO A 405 6.90 6.89 45.06
N ASP A 406 5.81 6.11 45.06
CA ASP A 406 5.86 4.64 44.82
C ASP A 406 4.97 4.14 43.65
N GLN A 407 4.51 5.02 42.77
CA GLN A 407 3.70 4.59 41.62
C GLN A 407 4.58 3.90 40.55
N PRO A 408 4.14 2.79 39.94
CA PRO A 408 4.82 2.20 38.80
C PRO A 408 5.03 3.21 37.65
N ASP A 409 6.24 3.23 37.08
CA ASP A 409 6.66 4.19 36.04
C ASP A 409 5.73 4.16 34.80
N ASP A 410 5.18 3.00 34.46
CA ASP A 410 4.26 2.79 33.34
C ASP A 410 2.91 3.49 33.56
N LEU A 411 2.33 3.37 34.76
CA LEU A 411 1.08 4.06 35.11
C LEU A 411 1.26 5.58 35.18
N GLN A 412 2.45 6.05 35.58
CA GLN A 412 2.76 7.49 35.61
C GLN A 412 2.87 8.04 34.18
N ALA A 413 3.61 7.37 33.31
CA ALA A 413 3.73 7.75 31.91
C ALA A 413 2.36 7.75 31.19
N HIS A 414 1.51 6.76 31.48
CA HIS A 414 0.15 6.66 30.96
C HIS A 414 -0.73 7.86 31.35
N CYS A 415 -0.75 8.20 32.63
CA CYS A 415 -1.52 9.33 33.14
C CYS A 415 -1.00 10.67 32.59
N GLU A 416 0.32 10.85 32.50
CA GLU A 416 0.91 12.03 31.85
C GLU A 416 0.46 12.16 30.38
N ALA A 417 0.42 11.05 29.63
CA ALA A 417 -0.04 11.04 28.24
C ALA A 417 -1.51 11.50 28.12
N ILE A 418 -2.40 11.01 29.00
CA ILE A 418 -3.82 11.39 29.05
C ILE A 418 -3.97 12.87 29.43
N LEU A 419 -3.22 13.34 30.43
CA LEU A 419 -3.24 14.74 30.88
C LEU A 419 -2.81 15.71 29.78
N LYS A 420 -1.79 15.37 28.98
CA LYS A 420 -1.36 16.16 27.80
C LYS A 420 -2.44 16.28 26.73
N GLN A 421 -3.34 15.32 26.64
CA GLN A 421 -4.45 15.33 25.68
C GLN A 421 -5.70 16.04 26.23
N PHE A 422 -5.92 15.95 27.54
CA PHE A 422 -7.13 16.43 28.23
C PHE A 422 -6.80 17.32 29.44
N PRO A 423 -5.99 18.38 29.29
CA PRO A 423 -5.40 19.11 30.41
C PRO A 423 -6.41 19.83 31.30
N ASP A 424 -7.58 20.16 30.77
CA ASP A 424 -8.65 20.88 31.48
C ASP A 424 -9.80 19.95 31.93
N SER A 425 -9.69 18.63 31.74
CA SER A 425 -10.71 17.69 32.22
C SER A 425 -10.57 17.48 33.73
N LEU A 426 -11.69 17.20 34.41
CA LEU A 426 -11.65 16.94 35.84
C LEU A 426 -10.95 15.61 36.11
N PRO A 427 -10.06 15.51 37.12
CA PRO A 427 -9.49 14.23 37.54
C PRO A 427 -10.55 13.17 37.81
N CYS A 428 -11.74 13.57 38.28
CA CYS A 428 -12.90 12.68 38.45
C CYS A 428 -13.30 11.93 37.17
N ASP A 429 -13.22 12.60 36.02
CA ASP A 429 -13.61 12.04 34.72
C ASP A 429 -12.49 11.17 34.13
N LEU A 430 -11.25 11.40 34.58
CA LEU A 430 -10.05 10.72 34.09
C LEU A 430 -9.75 9.39 34.81
N VAL A 431 -10.35 9.14 35.98
CA VAL A 431 -10.14 7.89 36.77
C VAL A 431 -10.28 6.63 35.92
N LEU A 432 -11.31 6.56 35.08
CA LEU A 432 -11.57 5.41 34.21
C LEU A 432 -10.57 5.27 33.05
N LEU A 433 -9.91 6.36 32.68
CA LEU A 433 -8.94 6.37 31.60
C LEU A 433 -7.54 6.05 32.11
N THR A 434 -7.17 6.51 33.31
CA THR A 434 -5.81 6.37 33.85
C THR A 434 -5.63 5.17 34.78
N ASP A 435 -6.72 4.55 35.23
CA ASP A 435 -6.75 3.53 36.29
C ASP A 435 -6.06 3.98 37.60
N LEU A 436 -6.13 5.29 37.89
CA LEU A 436 -5.56 5.90 39.09
C LEU A 436 -6.62 6.56 39.96
N PRO A 437 -6.45 6.56 41.29
CA PRO A 437 -7.25 7.37 42.19
C PRO A 437 -7.29 8.84 41.78
N CYS A 438 -8.47 9.44 41.91
CA CYS A 438 -8.75 10.80 41.46
C CYS A 438 -7.77 11.86 42.01
N ARG A 439 -7.34 11.73 43.27
CA ARG A 439 -6.34 12.61 43.89
C ARG A 439 -4.93 12.44 43.30
N GLU A 440 -4.55 11.24 42.87
CA GLU A 440 -3.21 10.95 42.30
C GLU A 440 -3.08 11.54 40.90
N ILE A 441 -4.15 11.47 40.11
CA ILE A 441 -4.23 12.17 38.81
C ILE A 441 -4.04 13.69 38.99
N TYR A 442 -4.65 14.27 40.03
CA TYR A 442 -4.49 15.70 40.33
C TYR A 442 -3.07 16.02 40.79
N ALA A 443 -2.44 15.15 41.60
CA ALA A 443 -1.04 15.29 41.99
C ALA A 443 -0.12 15.35 40.75
N GLN A 444 -0.25 14.37 39.86
CA GLN A 444 0.53 14.34 38.63
C GLN A 444 0.26 15.55 37.72
N ARG A 445 -0.97 16.06 37.69
CA ARG A 445 -1.29 17.27 36.93
C ARG A 445 -0.50 18.48 37.42
N LEU A 446 -0.27 18.62 38.73
CA LEU A 446 0.51 19.71 39.31
C LEU A 446 1.97 19.67 38.82
N ASP A 447 2.52 18.46 38.67
CA ASP A 447 3.88 18.25 38.17
C ASP A 447 3.97 18.54 36.66
N VAL A 448 3.00 18.05 35.89
CA VAL A 448 2.97 18.18 34.42
C VAL A 448 2.66 19.61 33.97
N PHE A 449 1.76 20.32 34.67
CA PHE A 449 1.32 21.68 34.33
C PHE A 449 1.46 22.62 35.52
N ARG A 450 2.61 23.29 35.62
CA ARG A 450 2.82 24.31 36.65
C ARG A 450 1.94 25.54 36.37
N ASP A 451 1.21 25.99 37.39
CA ASP A 451 0.20 27.05 37.29
C ASP A 451 0.79 28.41 36.83
N ASP A 452 2.07 28.66 37.11
CA ASP A 452 2.81 29.86 36.68
C ASP A 452 3.07 29.91 35.16
N GLY A 453 3.02 28.76 34.48
CA GLY A 453 3.19 28.64 33.03
C GLY A 453 1.90 28.76 32.20
N ILE A 454 0.75 28.99 32.83
CA ILE A 454 -0.57 29.00 32.17
C ILE A 454 -1.01 30.45 31.92
N GLU A 455 -1.11 30.83 30.63
CA GLU A 455 -1.51 32.19 30.22
C GLU A 455 -2.91 32.58 30.73
N ASN A 456 -3.05 33.79 31.30
CA ASN A 456 -4.31 34.29 31.86
C ASN A 456 -5.38 34.57 30.78
N GLU A 457 -6.67 34.47 31.15
CA GLU A 457 -7.82 34.69 30.25
C GLU A 457 -7.78 36.05 29.50
N ASP A 458 -7.21 37.09 30.10
CA ASP A 458 -7.12 38.43 29.51
C ASP A 458 -6.19 38.49 28.28
N ASP A 459 -5.10 37.72 28.29
CA ASP A 459 -4.19 37.59 27.15
C ASP A 459 -4.80 36.74 26.03
N MET A 460 -5.64 35.76 26.39
CA MET A 460 -6.43 34.96 25.46
C MET A 460 -7.53 35.77 24.76
N ILE A 461 -8.18 36.72 25.44
CA ILE A 461 -9.22 37.59 24.85
C ILE A 461 -8.60 38.58 23.85
N ASN A 462 -7.43 39.15 24.17
CA ASN A 462 -6.70 40.03 23.26
C ASN A 462 -6.14 39.30 22.03
N THR A 463 -5.67 38.06 22.18
CA THR A 463 -5.30 37.20 21.03
C THR A 463 -6.52 36.73 20.23
N ARG A 464 -7.69 36.46 20.85
CA ARG A 464 -8.94 36.14 20.14
C ARG A 464 -9.44 37.31 19.29
N LYS A 465 -9.36 38.55 19.79
CA LYS A 465 -9.69 39.77 19.02
C LYS A 465 -8.73 39.98 17.84
N ARG A 466 -7.46 39.57 17.95
CA ARG A 466 -6.47 39.57 16.85
C ARG A 466 -6.63 38.39 15.87
N LYS A 467 -7.09 37.21 16.32
CA LYS A 467 -7.21 35.96 15.53
C LYS A 467 -8.50 35.82 14.69
N HIS A 468 -9.40 36.80 14.74
CA HIS A 468 -10.59 36.86 13.88
C HIS A 468 -10.34 37.57 12.54
N GLN A 469 -9.12 37.54 11.99
CA GLN A 469 -8.95 37.74 10.54
C GLN A 469 -9.53 36.52 9.81
N LYS A 470 -10.85 36.55 9.58
CA LYS A 470 -11.44 35.76 8.50
C LYS A 470 -10.85 36.30 7.21
N GLY A 471 -9.83 35.63 6.69
CA GLY A 471 -9.44 35.85 5.29
C GLY A 471 -10.67 35.59 4.41
N GLU A 472 -10.84 36.39 3.36
CA GLU A 472 -11.86 36.12 2.35
C GLU A 472 -11.52 34.80 1.63
N PHE A 473 -12.17 33.71 2.02
CA PHE A 473 -12.07 32.43 1.31
C PHE A 473 -13.29 32.24 0.42
N LYS A 474 -13.09 32.32 -0.90
CA LYS A 474 -14.13 31.98 -1.88
C LYS A 474 -14.23 30.46 -1.99
N ASP A 475 -15.44 29.93 -1.85
CA ASP A 475 -15.74 28.51 -2.06
C ASP A 475 -15.42 28.15 -3.51
N ARG A 476 -14.30 27.43 -3.71
CA ARG A 476 -13.92 26.86 -5.00
C ARG A 476 -14.39 25.41 -5.03
N PHE A 477 -15.07 25.05 -6.12
CA PHE A 477 -15.54 23.68 -6.32
C PHE A 477 -14.42 22.74 -6.76
N GLU A 478 -13.32 23.29 -7.26
CA GLU A 478 -12.11 22.61 -7.71
C GLU A 478 -11.64 21.51 -6.74
N TYR A 479 -11.39 20.32 -7.30
CA TYR A 479 -10.73 19.24 -6.59
C TYR A 479 -9.24 19.26 -6.95
N LYS A 480 -8.40 19.28 -5.93
CA LYS A 480 -6.98 18.97 -6.03
C LYS A 480 -6.61 17.99 -4.92
N PRO A 481 -5.86 16.92 -5.22
CA PRO A 481 -5.30 16.06 -4.18
C PRO A 481 -4.52 16.91 -3.17
N SER A 482 -4.78 16.70 -1.88
CA SER A 482 -4.11 17.46 -0.83
C SER A 482 -3.97 16.65 0.43
N GLN A 483 -2.79 16.75 1.05
CA GLN A 483 -2.54 16.16 2.36
C GLN A 483 -3.37 16.88 3.44
N PRO A 484 -3.98 16.15 4.38
CA PRO A 484 -4.65 16.78 5.51
C PRO A 484 -3.68 17.65 6.30
N CYS A 485 -4.08 18.88 6.64
CA CYS A 485 -3.22 19.79 7.37
C CYS A 485 -3.09 19.38 8.84
N ALA A 486 -1.88 19.51 9.39
CA ALA A 486 -1.64 19.47 10.82
C ALA A 486 -0.65 20.56 11.21
N HIS A 487 -1.10 21.45 12.07
CA HIS A 487 -0.33 22.58 12.56
C HIS A 487 -0.99 23.10 13.84
N SER A 488 -0.22 23.77 14.68
CA SER A 488 -0.76 24.54 15.80
C SER A 488 -1.37 25.87 15.30
N GLY A 489 -2.42 26.35 15.95
CA GLY A 489 -3.03 27.64 15.64
C GLY A 489 -4.07 27.62 14.50
N PRO A 490 -4.57 28.79 14.09
CA PRO A 490 -5.64 28.90 13.10
C PRO A 490 -5.16 28.54 11.69
N CYS A 491 -6.07 28.08 10.82
CA CYS A 491 -5.73 27.79 9.42
C CYS A 491 -5.57 29.07 8.58
N THR A 492 -4.34 29.60 8.50
CA THR A 492 -3.95 30.73 7.63
C THR A 492 -3.02 30.27 6.52
N GLU A 493 -2.77 31.11 5.50
CA GLU A 493 -1.89 30.71 4.37
C GLU A 493 -0.45 30.44 4.80
N GLU A 494 0.01 31.05 5.90
CA GLU A 494 1.35 30.88 6.46
C GLU A 494 1.49 29.57 7.26
N THR A 495 0.39 29.06 7.83
CA THR A 495 0.42 27.95 8.81
C THR A 495 -0.24 26.67 8.30
N CYS A 496 -1.14 26.77 7.33
CA CYS A 496 -1.98 25.66 6.89
C CYS A 496 -1.75 25.32 5.42
N SER A 497 -1.33 24.08 5.16
CA SER A 497 -1.16 23.55 3.79
C SER A 497 -2.44 23.66 2.96
N CYS A 498 -3.62 23.36 3.53
CA CYS A 498 -4.90 23.53 2.83
C CYS A 498 -5.16 25.00 2.46
N ALA A 499 -4.81 25.93 3.35
CA ALA A 499 -5.00 27.36 3.10
C ALA A 499 -4.08 27.87 1.98
N LYS A 500 -2.79 27.51 2.04
CA LYS A 500 -1.80 27.81 1.00
C LYS A 500 -2.22 27.25 -0.36
N ALA A 501 -2.78 26.04 -0.40
CA ALA A 501 -3.32 25.42 -1.60
C ALA A 501 -4.67 26.00 -2.05
N LYS A 502 -5.24 26.98 -1.32
CA LYS A 502 -6.57 27.56 -1.57
C LYS A 502 -7.70 26.53 -1.58
N LEU A 503 -7.56 25.47 -0.78
CA LEU A 503 -8.53 24.41 -0.60
C LEU A 503 -9.28 24.54 0.73
N HIS A 504 -10.43 23.87 0.80
CA HIS A 504 -11.11 23.67 2.07
C HIS A 504 -10.35 22.66 2.94
N CYS A 505 -10.31 22.92 4.25
CA CYS A 505 -9.91 21.89 5.20
C CYS A 505 -10.91 20.73 5.15
N GLN A 506 -10.39 19.51 5.24
CA GLN A 506 -11.16 18.26 5.22
C GLN A 506 -11.44 17.78 6.65
N LEU A 507 -12.27 16.75 6.79
CA LEU A 507 -12.53 16.13 8.10
C LEU A 507 -11.30 15.38 8.63
N SER A 508 -10.46 14.89 7.73
CA SER A 508 -9.17 14.25 8.02
C SER A 508 -8.09 15.21 8.52
N CYS A 509 -8.30 16.54 8.45
CA CYS A 509 -7.33 17.52 8.91
C CYS A 509 -7.34 17.65 10.45
N SER A 510 -6.17 17.83 11.06
CA SER A 510 -5.99 17.98 12.51
C SER A 510 -6.42 19.35 13.06
N CYS A 511 -6.83 20.28 12.18
CA CYS A 511 -7.39 21.60 12.57
C CYS A 511 -8.77 21.52 13.26
N GLY A 512 -9.40 20.34 13.31
CA GLY A 512 -10.62 20.07 14.05
C GLY A 512 -11.93 20.47 13.36
N VAL A 513 -13.04 19.90 13.82
CA VAL A 513 -14.39 20.03 13.20
C VAL A 513 -15.01 21.44 13.27
N GLN A 514 -14.41 22.33 14.06
CA GLN A 514 -14.84 23.73 14.17
C GLN A 514 -14.00 24.68 13.30
N CYS A 515 -13.05 24.14 12.52
CA CYS A 515 -12.24 24.94 11.62
C CYS A 515 -13.11 25.72 10.63
N TRP A 516 -12.93 27.03 10.59
CA TRP A 516 -13.74 27.93 9.75
C TRP A 516 -13.54 27.72 8.25
N ARG A 517 -12.42 27.09 7.85
CA ARG A 517 -12.10 26.70 6.47
C ARG A 517 -12.73 25.38 6.04
N GLN A 518 -13.25 24.57 6.96
CA GLN A 518 -14.01 23.38 6.58
C GLN A 518 -15.29 23.77 5.83
N ARG A 519 -15.70 22.92 4.89
CA ARG A 519 -16.99 23.13 4.19
C ARG A 519 -18.15 23.03 5.17
N LYS A 520 -19.14 23.90 5.00
CA LYS A 520 -20.34 23.98 5.86
C LYS A 520 -21.43 22.94 5.54
N GLY A 521 -21.25 22.15 4.48
CA GLY A 521 -22.23 21.16 4.01
C GLY A 521 -23.55 21.77 3.54
N CYS A 522 -24.56 20.92 3.30
CA CYS A 522 -25.89 21.36 2.88
C CYS A 522 -26.83 21.60 4.07
N LYS A 523 -27.83 22.46 3.87
CA LYS A 523 -28.91 22.73 4.84
C LYS A 523 -30.24 22.07 4.45
N CYS A 524 -30.20 21.12 3.52
CA CYS A 524 -31.39 20.46 2.98
C CYS A 524 -32.15 19.70 4.08
N PRO A 525 -33.49 19.72 4.08
CA PRO A 525 -34.28 18.99 5.06
C PRO A 525 -34.24 17.47 4.80
N ARG A 526 -34.56 16.67 5.82
CA ARG A 526 -34.82 15.24 5.67
C ARG A 526 -36.04 15.01 4.77
N GLY A 527 -36.03 13.95 3.97
CA GLY A 527 -37.16 13.60 3.12
C GLY A 527 -36.84 12.58 2.04
N LYS A 528 -37.89 12.01 1.43
CA LYS A 528 -37.81 10.92 0.44
C LYS A 528 -36.89 11.26 -0.76
N ASN A 529 -36.83 12.54 -1.13
CA ASN A 529 -36.02 13.05 -2.25
C ASN A 529 -34.93 14.04 -1.78
N SER A 530 -34.48 13.92 -0.53
CA SER A 530 -33.43 14.82 -0.02
C SER A 530 -32.13 14.66 -0.82
N CYS A 531 -31.54 15.79 -1.19
CA CYS A 531 -30.24 15.90 -1.85
C CYS A 531 -30.07 15.23 -3.22
N ARG A 532 -31.14 14.95 -3.97
CA ARG A 532 -31.05 14.27 -5.30
C ARG A 532 -30.88 15.19 -6.51
N THR A 533 -30.87 16.50 -6.31
CA THR A 533 -30.89 17.48 -7.40
C THR A 533 -29.98 18.65 -7.10
N SER A 534 -29.74 19.50 -8.10
CA SER A 534 -28.95 20.74 -7.99
C SER A 534 -29.48 21.75 -6.96
N LYS A 535 -30.66 21.51 -6.36
CA LYS A 535 -31.15 22.25 -5.19
C LYS A 535 -30.28 22.02 -3.95
N CYS A 536 -29.57 20.90 -3.86
CA CYS A 536 -28.60 20.64 -2.81
C CYS A 536 -27.22 21.16 -3.24
N ALA A 537 -26.59 21.96 -2.38
CA ALA A 537 -25.24 22.48 -2.63
C ALA A 537 -24.19 21.36 -2.80
N CYS A 538 -24.31 20.25 -2.07
CA CYS A 538 -23.41 19.10 -2.23
C CYS A 538 -23.58 18.44 -3.61
N PHE A 539 -24.82 18.12 -3.97
CA PHE A 539 -25.14 17.50 -5.26
C PHE A 539 -24.75 18.39 -6.44
N LYS A 540 -25.05 19.70 -6.36
CA LYS A 540 -24.66 20.68 -7.40
C LYS A 540 -23.14 20.75 -7.61
N ALA A 541 -22.38 20.48 -6.56
CA ALA A 541 -20.92 20.48 -6.58
C ALA A 541 -20.33 19.10 -6.92
N SER A 542 -21.13 18.14 -7.41
CA SER A 542 -20.72 16.75 -7.64
C SER A 542 -20.01 16.13 -6.44
N ARG A 543 -20.60 16.28 -5.24
CA ARG A 543 -20.10 15.67 -4.00
C ARG A 543 -21.22 14.99 -3.24
N GLU A 544 -20.88 13.91 -2.54
CA GLU A 544 -21.78 13.36 -1.54
C GLU A 544 -21.90 14.26 -0.29
N CYS A 545 -23.03 14.11 0.40
CA CYS A 545 -23.25 14.77 1.68
C CYS A 545 -22.43 14.08 2.77
N MET A 546 -21.47 14.80 3.35
CA MET A 546 -20.59 14.23 4.38
C MET A 546 -21.33 14.05 5.73
N PRO A 547 -21.26 12.87 6.37
CA PRO A 547 -21.67 12.67 7.75
C PRO A 547 -20.90 13.62 8.69
N GLY A 548 -21.54 14.07 9.77
CA GLY A 548 -20.96 15.04 10.72
C GLY A 548 -21.08 16.51 10.29
N ILE A 549 -21.00 16.81 8.98
CA ILE A 549 -21.19 18.17 8.44
C ILE A 549 -22.65 18.36 7.99
N CYS A 550 -23.18 17.45 7.16
CA CYS A 550 -24.52 17.53 6.60
C CYS A 550 -25.57 16.91 7.55
N GLY A 551 -25.80 17.54 8.72
CA GLY A 551 -26.66 16.97 9.76
C GLY A 551 -28.17 17.00 9.45
N ARG A 552 -28.65 18.03 8.73
CA ARG A 552 -30.10 18.25 8.50
C ARG A 552 -30.71 17.31 7.46
N CYS A 553 -29.93 16.84 6.49
CA CYS A 553 -30.43 15.93 5.45
C CYS A 553 -30.37 14.45 5.84
N ASP A 554 -29.91 14.13 7.05
CA ASP A 554 -29.63 12.77 7.52
C ASP A 554 -28.53 12.05 6.72
N ALA A 555 -27.39 12.72 6.52
CA ALA A 555 -26.22 12.12 5.88
C ALA A 555 -25.63 10.94 6.67
N LYS A 556 -25.81 10.93 8.00
CA LYS A 556 -25.41 9.80 8.88
C LYS A 556 -26.24 8.54 8.63
N GLY A 557 -27.41 8.69 8.02
CA GLY A 557 -28.34 7.59 7.75
C GLY A 557 -28.92 6.93 9.00
N ALA A 558 -29.17 7.70 10.05
CA ALA A 558 -29.67 7.18 11.32
C ALA A 558 -31.19 6.88 11.29
N THR A 559 -31.87 7.19 10.20
CA THR A 559 -33.32 7.02 10.05
C THR A 559 -33.67 6.08 8.90
N SER A 560 -34.94 5.64 8.86
CA SER A 560 -35.47 4.80 7.76
C SER A 560 -35.51 5.49 6.39
N ARG A 561 -35.24 6.81 6.34
CA ARG A 561 -35.18 7.60 5.10
C ARG A 561 -33.90 8.43 5.10
N PRO A 562 -32.73 7.79 4.95
CA PRO A 562 -31.46 8.48 4.96
C PRO A 562 -31.33 9.44 3.77
N CYS A 563 -30.35 10.33 3.83
CA CYS A 563 -29.97 11.16 2.69
C CYS A 563 -29.76 10.29 1.44
N ARG A 564 -30.17 10.78 0.27
CA ARG A 564 -30.00 10.05 -1.01
C ARG A 564 -28.73 10.41 -1.76
N ASN A 565 -27.94 11.35 -1.24
CA ASN A 565 -26.65 11.76 -1.79
C ASN A 565 -25.51 11.26 -0.89
N THR A 566 -25.58 9.99 -0.54
CA THR A 566 -24.70 9.29 0.43
C THR A 566 -24.68 7.78 0.13
N VAL A 567 -25.10 7.41 -1.08
CA VAL A 567 -25.29 6.02 -1.51
C VAL A 567 -23.95 5.39 -1.89
N VAL A 568 -23.02 6.19 -2.42
CA VAL A 568 -21.67 5.77 -2.81
C VAL A 568 -20.84 5.46 -1.57
N GLN A 569 -20.76 6.39 -0.61
CA GLN A 569 -20.03 6.16 0.64
C GLN A 569 -20.59 5.00 1.49
N ARG A 570 -21.87 4.65 1.31
CA ARG A 570 -22.49 3.49 1.98
C ARG A 570 -22.34 2.19 1.21
N GLY A 571 -21.80 2.22 -0.01
CA GLY A 571 -21.66 1.04 -0.86
C GLY A 571 -23.00 0.38 -1.20
N GLU A 572 -24.08 1.16 -1.35
CA GLU A 572 -25.44 0.64 -1.64
C GLU A 572 -25.62 0.26 -3.13
N GLY A 573 -24.67 -0.50 -3.67
CA GLY A 573 -24.64 -0.96 -5.06
C GLY A 573 -25.71 -2.01 -5.39
N LYS A 574 -25.70 -2.50 -6.63
CA LYS A 574 -26.63 -3.55 -7.09
C LYS A 574 -25.91 -4.87 -7.33
N ASP A 575 -26.66 -5.96 -7.21
CA ASP A 575 -26.16 -7.29 -7.51
C ASP A 575 -26.05 -7.46 -9.03
N ILE A 576 -24.80 -7.65 -9.48
CA ILE A 576 -24.42 -7.84 -10.87
C ILE A 576 -23.84 -9.24 -11.04
N GLU A 577 -24.13 -9.87 -12.17
CA GLU A 577 -23.58 -11.16 -12.60
C GLU A 577 -22.62 -10.96 -13.76
N ILE A 578 -21.48 -11.65 -13.76
CA ILE A 578 -20.53 -11.68 -14.88
C ILE A 578 -20.71 -13.00 -15.65
N LYS A 579 -20.91 -12.91 -16.95
CA LYS A 579 -21.00 -14.07 -17.86
C LYS A 579 -20.61 -13.66 -19.28
N ARG A 580 -20.62 -14.60 -20.23
CA ARG A 580 -20.39 -14.30 -21.65
C ARG A 580 -21.36 -13.20 -22.11
N GLY A 581 -20.80 -12.12 -22.63
CA GLY A 581 -21.53 -10.92 -23.04
C GLY A 581 -21.43 -10.67 -24.54
N THR A 582 -21.81 -9.46 -24.94
CA THR A 582 -21.72 -9.03 -26.35
C THR A 582 -20.27 -9.03 -26.84
N TRP A 583 -19.34 -8.57 -26.00
CA TRP A 583 -17.91 -8.52 -26.28
C TRP A 583 -17.14 -9.26 -25.18
N GLY A 584 -16.83 -10.54 -25.40
CA GLY A 584 -16.15 -11.37 -24.41
C GLY A 584 -17.00 -11.63 -23.16
N LEU A 585 -16.59 -11.05 -22.02
CA LEU A 585 -17.36 -11.08 -20.78
C LEU A 585 -18.14 -9.77 -20.59
N GLY A 586 -19.35 -9.88 -20.06
CA GLY A 586 -20.24 -8.75 -19.81
C GLY A 586 -20.81 -8.75 -18.39
N ALA A 587 -21.20 -7.56 -17.92
CA ALA A 587 -21.88 -7.33 -16.66
C ALA A 587 -23.41 -7.31 -16.84
N PHE A 588 -24.14 -8.11 -16.07
CA PHE A 588 -25.60 -8.26 -16.21
C PHE A 588 -26.34 -7.96 -14.91
N ALA A 589 -27.46 -7.24 -15.01
CA ALA A 589 -28.28 -6.93 -13.86
C ALA A 589 -28.98 -8.20 -13.32
N ARG A 590 -28.82 -8.55 -12.03
CA ARG A 590 -29.56 -9.68 -11.43
C ARG A 590 -30.99 -9.34 -11.04
N GLN A 591 -31.28 -8.05 -10.90
CA GLN A 591 -32.59 -7.50 -10.57
C GLN A 591 -32.97 -6.35 -11.48
N ARG A 592 -34.23 -5.91 -11.42
CA ARG A 592 -34.64 -4.63 -11.99
C ARG A 592 -33.92 -3.50 -11.27
N ILE A 593 -33.28 -2.61 -12.03
CA ILE A 593 -32.59 -1.42 -11.53
C ILE A 593 -33.32 -0.20 -12.07
N ARG A 594 -33.72 0.74 -11.19
CA ARG A 594 -34.44 1.94 -11.63
C ARG A 594 -33.47 3.01 -12.11
N ARG A 595 -33.93 3.87 -13.01
CA ARG A 595 -33.21 5.08 -13.43
C ARG A 595 -32.65 5.85 -12.23
N HIS A 596 -31.38 6.21 -12.33
CA HIS A 596 -30.56 6.94 -11.35
C HIS A 596 -30.29 6.19 -10.04
N GLU A 597 -30.52 4.88 -9.97
CA GLU A 597 -29.99 4.06 -8.88
C GLU A 597 -28.49 3.82 -9.09
N TYR A 598 -27.74 3.85 -7.98
CA TYR A 598 -26.31 3.57 -7.95
C TYR A 598 -26.06 2.08 -8.21
N LEU A 599 -25.06 1.77 -9.03
CA LEU A 599 -24.65 0.43 -9.41
C LEU A 599 -23.43 -0.03 -8.61
N GLY A 600 -22.37 0.78 -8.62
CA GLY A 600 -21.07 0.51 -8.03
C GLY A 600 -20.06 1.58 -8.45
N ASP A 601 -18.83 1.50 -7.92
CA ASP A 601 -17.73 2.38 -8.31
C ASP A 601 -16.85 1.70 -9.35
N TYR A 602 -16.33 2.47 -10.31
CA TYR A 602 -15.20 2.01 -11.10
C TYR A 602 -13.94 2.04 -10.23
N THR A 603 -13.41 0.86 -9.93
CA THR A 603 -12.26 0.69 -9.04
C THR A 603 -11.09 0.06 -9.78
N GLY A 604 -9.89 0.45 -9.38
CA GLY A 604 -8.65 -0.16 -9.84
C GLY A 604 -7.43 0.53 -9.25
N VAL A 605 -6.32 0.48 -9.97
CA VAL A 605 -5.12 1.22 -9.62
C VAL A 605 -5.31 2.69 -10.00
N ARG A 606 -5.40 3.56 -9.01
CA ARG A 606 -5.51 5.01 -9.19
C ARG A 606 -4.13 5.64 -9.27
N MET A 607 -3.96 6.50 -10.26
CA MET A 607 -2.71 7.19 -10.57
C MET A 607 -2.99 8.58 -11.13
N PHE A 608 -1.97 9.42 -11.24
CA PHE A 608 -2.10 10.65 -12.03
C PHE A 608 -2.13 10.30 -13.52
N THR A 609 -2.84 11.08 -14.33
CA THR A 609 -2.94 10.80 -15.78
C THR A 609 -1.57 10.79 -16.45
N SER A 610 -0.62 11.61 -15.98
CA SER A 610 0.78 11.57 -16.44
C SER A 610 1.52 10.25 -16.17
N GLU A 611 0.98 9.39 -15.31
CA GLU A 611 1.55 8.08 -14.96
C GLU A 611 0.88 6.94 -15.75
N ALA A 612 -0.15 7.22 -16.55
CA ALA A 612 -1.01 6.21 -17.17
C ALA A 612 -0.39 5.48 -18.37
N ASP A 613 0.62 6.07 -19.01
CA ASP A 613 1.28 5.53 -20.21
C ASP A 613 2.21 4.34 -19.92
N ARG A 614 2.50 4.06 -18.65
CA ARG A 614 3.44 2.99 -18.25
C ARG A 614 3.05 1.59 -18.76
N ASP A 615 1.75 1.31 -18.75
CA ASP A 615 1.20 0.03 -19.19
C ASP A 615 0.71 0.08 -20.66
N GLU A 616 1.05 1.11 -21.43
CA GLU A 616 0.63 1.26 -22.84
C GLU A 616 1.06 0.05 -23.69
N ALA A 617 2.31 -0.41 -23.54
CA ALA A 617 2.80 -1.60 -24.25
C ALA A 617 1.99 -2.87 -23.91
N VAL A 618 1.54 -3.00 -22.66
CA VAL A 618 0.70 -4.11 -22.22
C VAL A 618 -0.72 -4.00 -22.80
N ARG A 619 -1.31 -2.80 -22.78
CA ARG A 619 -2.65 -2.56 -23.36
C ARG A 619 -2.67 -2.82 -24.86
N ASN A 620 -1.66 -2.32 -25.60
CA ASN A 620 -1.56 -2.53 -27.04
C ASN A 620 -1.37 -4.01 -27.40
N HIS A 621 -0.55 -4.72 -26.62
CA HIS A 621 -0.31 -6.15 -26.82
C HIS A 621 -1.55 -7.01 -26.55
N THR A 622 -2.27 -6.72 -25.49
CA THR A 622 -3.46 -7.48 -25.08
C THR A 622 -4.72 -7.08 -25.85
N GLY A 623 -4.74 -5.89 -26.44
CA GLY A 623 -5.93 -5.28 -27.01
C GLY A 623 -6.98 -4.87 -25.96
N LEU A 624 -6.60 -4.85 -24.68
CA LEU A 624 -7.48 -4.53 -23.56
C LEU A 624 -7.07 -3.22 -22.90
N ASN A 625 -7.97 -2.24 -22.91
CA ASN A 625 -7.76 -0.96 -22.24
C ASN A 625 -8.81 -0.77 -21.14
N TYR A 626 -8.36 -0.85 -19.88
CA TYR A 626 -9.19 -0.63 -18.69
C TYR A 626 -8.88 0.71 -18.01
N LEU A 627 -8.13 1.58 -18.67
CA LEU A 627 -7.78 2.90 -18.18
C LEU A 627 -8.99 3.83 -18.30
N PHE A 628 -9.39 4.40 -17.17
CA PHE A 628 -10.45 5.39 -17.10
C PHE A 628 -9.86 6.72 -16.62
N GLU A 629 -9.67 7.67 -17.54
CA GLU A 629 -9.30 9.05 -17.21
C GLU A 629 -10.52 9.85 -16.73
N PHE A 630 -10.37 10.64 -15.68
CA PHE A 630 -11.47 11.43 -15.17
C PHE A 630 -11.03 12.74 -14.52
N ASP A 631 -11.81 13.79 -14.79
CA ASP A 631 -11.69 15.08 -14.12
C ASP A 631 -12.79 15.25 -13.08
N VAL A 632 -12.45 15.78 -11.90
CA VAL A 632 -13.45 16.03 -10.85
C VAL A 632 -13.53 17.51 -10.52
N ASN A 633 -14.69 18.12 -10.77
CA ASN A 633 -14.96 19.51 -10.38
C ASN A 633 -14.01 20.58 -10.95
N GLY A 634 -13.50 20.39 -12.18
CA GLY A 634 -12.64 21.38 -12.85
C GLY A 634 -11.18 21.31 -12.42
N THR A 635 -10.72 20.12 -12.01
CA THR A 635 -9.29 19.77 -11.97
C THR A 635 -8.63 20.15 -13.30
N THR A 636 -7.41 20.69 -13.23
CA THR A 636 -6.62 21.01 -14.43
C THR A 636 -6.12 19.72 -15.08
N ALA A 637 -5.84 19.73 -16.39
CA ALA A 637 -5.28 18.56 -17.08
C ALA A 637 -4.01 18.00 -16.40
N GLU A 638 -3.17 18.88 -15.84
CA GLU A 638 -1.97 18.51 -15.07
C GLU A 638 -2.26 17.77 -13.75
N ASP A 639 -3.43 18.01 -13.16
CA ASP A 639 -3.86 17.38 -11.90
C ASP A 639 -4.85 16.22 -12.15
N GLY A 640 -5.06 15.85 -13.42
CA GLY A 640 -5.95 14.78 -13.84
C GLY A 640 -5.58 13.44 -13.21
N GLU A 641 -6.58 12.61 -12.97
CA GLU A 641 -6.37 11.28 -12.43
C GLU A 641 -6.96 10.21 -13.34
N SER A 642 -6.35 9.04 -13.27
CA SER A 642 -6.79 7.86 -14.01
C SER A 642 -6.96 6.67 -13.08
N ILE A 643 -7.88 5.77 -13.40
CA ILE A 643 -8.06 4.48 -12.73
C ILE A 643 -7.86 3.38 -13.76
N ASP A 644 -6.87 2.52 -13.57
CA ASP A 644 -6.66 1.33 -14.39
C ASP A 644 -7.20 0.08 -13.68
N ALA A 645 -8.22 -0.55 -14.28
CA ALA A 645 -8.83 -1.77 -13.75
C ALA A 645 -8.24 -3.08 -14.30
N HIS A 646 -7.07 -3.04 -14.94
CA HIS A 646 -6.40 -4.19 -15.53
C HIS A 646 -6.08 -5.27 -14.48
N ARG A 647 -5.24 -4.94 -13.49
CA ARG A 647 -4.74 -5.89 -12.48
C ARG A 647 -5.56 -5.93 -11.19
N VAL A 648 -6.26 -4.86 -10.87
CA VAL A 648 -7.09 -4.70 -9.65
C VAL A 648 -8.40 -4.06 -10.07
N GLY A 649 -9.54 -4.57 -9.62
CA GLY A 649 -10.82 -3.98 -9.97
C GLY A 649 -12.01 -4.79 -9.48
N ASN A 650 -13.21 -4.39 -9.89
CA ASN A 650 -14.45 -5.09 -9.54
C ASN A 650 -15.27 -5.40 -10.79
N PHE A 651 -16.55 -5.73 -10.61
CA PHE A 651 -17.46 -6.07 -11.70
C PHE A 651 -17.60 -4.96 -12.75
N THR A 652 -17.33 -3.70 -12.43
CA THR A 652 -17.58 -2.58 -13.35
C THR A 652 -16.64 -2.57 -14.55
N ARG A 653 -15.49 -3.25 -14.46
CA ARG A 653 -14.55 -3.43 -15.58
C ARG A 653 -15.12 -4.30 -16.71
N PHE A 654 -16.24 -4.99 -16.47
CA PHE A 654 -16.92 -5.86 -17.44
C PHE A 654 -18.14 -5.19 -18.10
N LEU A 655 -18.39 -3.90 -17.84
CA LEU A 655 -19.39 -3.18 -18.61
C LEU A 655 -18.79 -2.86 -19.98
N ASN A 656 -19.36 -3.46 -21.01
CA ASN A 656 -18.90 -3.27 -22.37
C ASN A 656 -19.25 -1.89 -22.92
N HIS A 657 -18.55 -1.50 -23.98
CA HIS A 657 -18.89 -0.29 -24.71
C HIS A 657 -20.24 -0.40 -25.41
N ALA A 658 -21.00 0.68 -25.38
CA ALA A 658 -22.01 0.98 -26.38
C ALA A 658 -21.98 2.47 -26.72
N ASP A 659 -22.31 2.80 -27.97
CA ASP A 659 -22.54 4.17 -28.41
C ASP A 659 -23.68 4.83 -27.62
N ASP A 660 -23.84 6.15 -27.77
CA ASP A 660 -24.79 6.96 -27.00
C ASP A 660 -26.24 6.45 -27.04
N ASP A 661 -26.65 5.76 -28.12
CA ASP A 661 -27.99 5.17 -28.27
C ASP A 661 -28.15 3.82 -27.55
N GLY A 662 -27.05 3.11 -27.27
CA GLY A 662 -27.02 1.77 -26.69
C GLY A 662 -26.65 1.74 -25.20
N GLN A 663 -25.98 2.78 -24.68
CA GLN A 663 -25.60 2.83 -23.27
C GLN A 663 -26.83 2.83 -22.35
N ASN A 664 -26.68 2.19 -21.18
CA ASN A 664 -27.72 2.19 -20.15
C ASN A 664 -27.17 2.54 -18.76
N VAL A 665 -25.89 2.89 -18.67
CA VAL A 665 -25.20 3.33 -17.46
C VAL A 665 -24.60 4.73 -17.67
N ASP A 666 -24.92 5.64 -16.74
CA ASP A 666 -24.28 6.95 -16.58
C ASP A 666 -23.03 6.81 -15.71
N VAL A 667 -21.92 7.41 -16.14
CA VAL A 667 -20.71 7.59 -15.33
C VAL A 667 -20.71 8.97 -14.67
N ARG A 668 -20.40 9.04 -13.37
CA ARG A 668 -20.36 10.31 -12.63
C ARG A 668 -19.10 10.43 -11.76
N PRO A 669 -18.07 11.16 -12.24
CA PRO A 669 -16.96 11.57 -11.39
C PRO A 669 -17.45 12.49 -10.26
N MET A 670 -17.16 12.14 -9.01
CA MET A 670 -17.65 12.88 -7.86
C MET A 670 -16.73 12.77 -6.65
N VAL A 671 -16.83 13.72 -5.70
CA VAL A 671 -16.05 13.66 -4.45
C VAL A 671 -16.88 13.07 -3.31
N VAL A 672 -16.38 12.00 -2.70
CA VAL A 672 -16.97 11.25 -1.60
C VAL A 672 -16.04 11.31 -0.39
N ASN A 673 -16.45 12.04 0.66
CA ASN A 673 -15.66 12.28 1.89
C ASN A 673 -14.23 12.82 1.70
N GLY A 674 -13.93 13.42 0.53
CA GLY A 674 -12.60 13.94 0.21
C GLY A 674 -11.93 13.19 -0.94
N ASP A 675 -12.43 12.00 -1.28
CA ASP A 675 -11.88 11.18 -2.34
C ASP A 675 -12.69 11.29 -3.62
N PRO A 676 -12.04 11.45 -4.77
CA PRO A 676 -12.70 11.37 -6.05
C PRO A 676 -13.01 9.91 -6.35
N ARG A 677 -14.19 9.67 -6.88
CA ARG A 677 -14.72 8.35 -7.24
C ARG A 677 -15.43 8.46 -8.58
N ILE A 678 -15.33 7.40 -9.38
CA ILE A 678 -16.10 7.24 -10.61
C ILE A 678 -17.32 6.37 -10.27
N ALA A 679 -18.45 7.00 -9.97
CA ALA A 679 -19.65 6.30 -9.54
C ALA A 679 -20.58 6.02 -10.73
N LEU A 680 -21.04 4.76 -10.87
CA LEU A 680 -21.90 4.33 -11.96
C LEU A 680 -23.36 4.33 -11.51
N PHE A 681 -24.24 4.87 -12.35
CA PHE A 681 -25.68 4.95 -12.11
C PHE A 681 -26.46 4.46 -13.32
N ALA A 682 -27.63 3.90 -13.12
CA ALA A 682 -28.49 3.55 -14.24
C ALA A 682 -28.99 4.81 -14.98
N GLN A 683 -28.81 4.89 -16.30
CA GLN A 683 -29.30 6.00 -17.14
C GLN A 683 -30.80 5.92 -17.36
N ARG A 684 -31.33 4.69 -17.41
CA ARG A 684 -32.76 4.36 -17.53
C ARG A 684 -33.13 3.21 -16.60
N ASP A 685 -34.39 2.78 -16.64
CA ASP A 685 -34.79 1.53 -16.02
C ASP A 685 -34.14 0.35 -16.79
N ILE A 686 -33.54 -0.57 -16.05
CA ILE A 686 -32.82 -1.76 -16.55
C ILE A 686 -33.53 -3.01 -16.02
N LYS A 687 -33.79 -3.99 -16.88
CA LYS A 687 -34.47 -5.24 -16.52
C LYS A 687 -33.48 -6.24 -15.91
N ALA A 688 -34.00 -7.19 -15.14
CA ALA A 688 -33.21 -8.33 -14.72
C ALA A 688 -32.78 -9.15 -15.96
N GLY A 689 -31.53 -9.60 -15.97
CA GLY A 689 -30.90 -10.31 -17.08
C GLY A 689 -30.39 -9.42 -18.22
N GLU A 690 -30.56 -8.11 -18.15
CA GLU A 690 -30.08 -7.17 -19.17
C GLU A 690 -28.58 -6.86 -18.98
N GLU A 691 -27.81 -6.82 -20.07
CA GLU A 691 -26.40 -6.43 -20.07
C GLU A 691 -26.26 -4.92 -19.81
N LEU A 692 -25.22 -4.55 -19.08
CA LEU A 692 -24.90 -3.18 -18.70
C LEU A 692 -23.81 -2.64 -19.63
N PHE A 693 -24.06 -1.47 -20.19
CA PHE A 693 -23.18 -0.80 -21.16
C PHE A 693 -22.91 0.64 -20.75
N LEU A 694 -21.68 1.08 -21.00
CA LEU A 694 -21.24 2.47 -20.83
C LEU A 694 -20.59 2.99 -22.13
N SER A 695 -20.60 4.31 -22.34
CA SER A 695 -19.81 4.91 -23.42
C SER A 695 -18.35 5.07 -22.97
N TYR A 696 -17.41 4.52 -23.74
CA TYR A 696 -15.97 4.64 -23.45
C TYR A 696 -15.42 6.03 -23.81
N GLY A 697 -16.22 6.86 -24.49
CA GLY A 697 -15.84 8.18 -24.95
C GLY A 697 -14.99 8.16 -26.22
N GLU A 698 -14.92 9.32 -26.90
CA GLU A 698 -14.21 9.46 -28.18
C GLU A 698 -12.71 9.20 -28.05
N LYS A 699 -12.09 9.68 -26.95
CA LYS A 699 -10.64 9.52 -26.69
C LYS A 699 -10.18 8.07 -26.76
N TYR A 700 -10.99 7.13 -26.25
CA TYR A 700 -10.68 5.71 -26.26
C TYR A 700 -10.40 5.18 -27.67
N TRP A 701 -11.07 5.73 -28.69
CA TRP A 701 -10.96 5.30 -30.08
C TRP A 701 -9.86 6.01 -30.86
N THR A 702 -9.42 7.18 -30.40
CA THR A 702 -8.42 8.01 -31.10
C THR A 702 -6.98 7.67 -30.73
N GLU A 703 -6.73 7.16 -29.51
CA GLU A 703 -5.36 6.87 -29.00
C GLU A 703 -4.66 5.68 -29.69
N GLY A 704 -5.31 5.00 -30.63
CA GLY A 704 -4.75 3.86 -31.38
C GLY A 704 -4.47 4.12 -32.86
N GLN A 705 -4.67 5.34 -33.38
CA GLN A 705 -4.55 5.63 -34.82
C GLN A 705 -3.19 6.23 -35.22
N ASP A 706 -2.40 6.77 -34.29
CA ASP A 706 -1.15 7.49 -34.62
C ASP A 706 0.10 6.59 -34.75
N SER A 707 0.00 5.26 -34.55
CA SER A 707 1.18 4.38 -34.56
C SER A 707 1.41 3.58 -35.86
N ASN A 708 0.61 3.78 -36.91
CA ASN A 708 0.65 2.94 -38.12
C ASN A 708 0.87 3.69 -39.45
N GLU A 709 1.12 5.00 -39.46
CA GLU A 709 1.29 5.75 -40.73
C GLU A 709 2.74 6.07 -41.15
N ASP A 710 3.75 5.74 -40.34
CA ASP A 710 5.15 6.07 -40.67
C ASP A 710 5.98 4.94 -41.34
N GLU A 711 5.35 3.85 -41.79
CA GLU A 711 6.02 2.79 -42.57
C GLU A 711 5.34 2.53 -43.93
N ASP A 712 5.20 3.55 -44.77
CA ASP A 712 5.19 3.32 -46.22
C ASP A 712 5.70 4.55 -46.98
N GLY A 713 7.02 4.75 -46.89
CA GLY A 713 7.76 5.60 -47.81
C GLY A 713 7.70 5.05 -49.24
N ARG A 714 6.67 5.41 -49.99
CA ARG A 714 6.70 5.42 -51.46
C ARG A 714 6.41 6.83 -51.95
N GLY A 715 7.48 7.48 -52.39
CA GLY A 715 7.42 8.72 -53.13
C GLY A 715 6.45 8.61 -54.31
N GLY A 716 5.56 9.58 -54.39
CA GLY A 716 4.67 9.86 -55.50
C GLY A 716 4.45 11.36 -55.52
N ASP A 717 4.71 11.95 -56.67
CA ASP A 717 4.97 13.38 -56.87
C ASP A 717 3.84 14.31 -56.43
N ALA A 718 4.25 15.47 -55.93
CA ALA A 718 3.41 16.63 -55.72
C ALA A 718 2.97 17.18 -57.07
N ASP A 719 1.67 17.20 -57.33
CA ASP A 719 1.06 18.10 -58.28
C ASP A 719 -0.09 18.87 -57.60
N ASP A 720 -0.01 20.18 -57.81
CA ASP A 720 -0.92 21.23 -57.40
C ASP A 720 -2.39 20.91 -57.67
N GLU A 721 -3.28 21.20 -56.71
CA GLU A 721 -4.43 22.07 -57.03
C GLU A 721 -5.05 22.68 -55.77
N ALA A 722 -5.19 24.00 -55.85
CA ALA A 722 -5.75 24.88 -54.84
C ALA A 722 -7.28 24.79 -54.78
N ASP A 723 -7.77 24.96 -53.55
CA ASP A 723 -8.88 25.84 -53.18
C ASP A 723 -10.16 25.80 -54.05
N ARG A 724 -11.16 25.04 -53.58
CA ARG A 724 -12.58 25.33 -53.81
C ARG A 724 -13.39 25.14 -52.54
N SER A 725 -13.52 26.24 -51.80
CA SER A 725 -14.77 26.83 -51.28
C SER A 725 -16.09 26.00 -51.21
N HIS A 726 -16.79 26.27 -50.09
CA HIS A 726 -18.25 26.16 -49.84
C HIS A 726 -18.80 24.74 -49.61
N THR A 727 -19.47 24.44 -48.50
CA THR A 727 -20.62 25.15 -47.88
C THR A 727 -20.81 24.69 -46.44
#